data_AF-A0A1G9F9T7-F1
#
_entry.id   AF-A0A1G9F9T7-F1
#
_cell.length_a   1.000
_cell.length_b   1.000
_cell.length_c   1.000
_cell.angle_alpha   90.00
_cell.angle_beta   90.00
_cell.angle_gamma   90.00
#
_symmetry.space_group_name_H-M   'P 1'
#
loop_
_entity.id
_entity.type
_entity.pdbx_description
1 polymer ?
#
loop_
_entity_poly.entity_id
_entity_poly.type
_entity_poly.pdbx_seq_one_letter_code
_entity_poly.pdbx_strand_id
1 'polypeptide(L)'
;MAVRRDVRRRANTYFFGKVLANALLLVIGVILISTFLRRVQESTAISRQLHNSEQSLAEAFSILEKNEEGAKELTRVFHDGNQDMADDLLELMNSGLFSSLVNSDHDAQAEVFTDIIDRSGVEYLFVMSTDGRILFSPVQEYNGKNPVDLGLLTEENVGKLVAGTRGENGTVTPVREDNSFGNFYFYSTRGYYRRQDFALVLGADVSTLDSQTSSLRDIPFVLDRSPVGNGGFMFAVDTAKNVFLYYKNGEEIMTGRSALETGLSEAAFEDGYSGIETIRGTSYYCVSKKFGPDTVICAAAKTQDVFRDDKYVLFWSTIGFVIVMILCLLYAVIIRNDFVRRAFKTEKKVLYKSKDLTLMFDRSIFEKIYPLMIVGVMLIFGISYYTQTLLEISQTAEESRVALEEVAGRYDESSENRKVIREYYNNRFLSKAKLIAYLIEEDPSVLNEPTSFVHYDYVEDEKVYQIDDEGNRLKSVGSSEKLLDLCERNDLESIYIFDEHGNTIATSTPNWFFYLSHDEEAQSSPFYDVIDGKKDTLVQEPMTSDMGEESQYIGVVFHYYTTKDSRGRTVYVSRYDYESSLEKGKKGNKKAAAESEAEAEEEEQGITEHRSLLQIGMKGELTDSLLEPTELSYIFSTSTLKGGHMILFDASEEQVCRYAPNETWIGMTAEELEVPAEALKGEEYYGFTRVSGIPYFQFYRYMDGYYVGAMIPESEMFQSRMKNSLIAALTSLILLIFLSATVTLTSAEEEKLFASADKKSGSRLDAAIFNIILPSGSTVSTVSASARWDNRSIPWREKAPEQKLLTMVSAIFIVLILYILVSIRFANSAFREDGVVMYILSGRWERGLNIFAFSAAMLVAVTTMILLEVIRFPLRVLTSLLGARGETIGHLMISVMKYGGVLGVIFYCLHLFGVDSTSLLASAGILSLIIGLGAQSLIKDIIAGIFIVFEGEFRVGDIVTIHDYRGKVMDIGLRTTKILGSDGNVKIYNNSEISGVLNMTKDASYSLCYIDIEYGQDIEYVEEVLNRELPELKKKNNLILDGPTFAGVNALGASGVTLLILCKCNEEDILGVNRYLKRGVLQIFYRNNIRVPFPNLTISSLEPPEKREEEKKKREEEEEEEARRKDDGIFES
;
A
#
# COMPACT_ATOMS: atom_id res chain seq x y z
N MET A 1 -55.28 -43.93 -17.79
CA MET A 1 -53.91 -43.34 -17.74
C MET A 1 -53.69 -42.21 -18.75
N ALA A 2 -54.19 -42.28 -19.99
CA ALA A 2 -54.03 -41.22 -21.01
C ALA A 2 -54.58 -39.84 -20.58
N VAL A 3 -55.76 -39.81 -19.96
CA VAL A 3 -56.36 -38.55 -19.43
C VAL A 3 -55.53 -37.94 -18.29
N ARG A 4 -54.92 -38.78 -17.41
CA ARG A 4 -54.00 -38.30 -16.37
C ARG A 4 -52.69 -37.75 -16.96
N ARG A 5 -52.19 -38.32 -18.07
CA ARG A 5 -51.06 -37.74 -18.81
C ARG A 5 -51.43 -36.41 -19.45
N ASP A 6 -52.63 -36.28 -20.02
CA ASP A 6 -53.05 -35.07 -20.73
C ASP A 6 -53.32 -33.89 -19.77
N VAL A 7 -53.99 -34.14 -18.64
CA VAL A 7 -54.17 -33.13 -17.58
C VAL A 7 -52.82 -32.70 -17.00
N ARG A 8 -51.90 -33.65 -16.76
CA ARG A 8 -50.54 -33.36 -16.27
C ARG A 8 -49.69 -32.62 -17.29
N ARG A 9 -49.84 -32.93 -18.59
CA ARG A 9 -49.17 -32.22 -19.69
C ARG A 9 -49.66 -30.78 -19.76
N ARG A 10 -50.98 -30.53 -19.77
CA ARG A 10 -51.55 -29.17 -19.78
C ARG A 10 -51.19 -28.39 -18.52
N ALA A 11 -51.27 -28.99 -17.33
CA ALA A 11 -50.88 -28.34 -16.08
C ALA A 11 -49.40 -27.95 -16.07
N ASN A 12 -48.52 -28.80 -16.59
CA ASN A 12 -47.11 -28.46 -16.80
C ASN A 12 -46.95 -27.32 -17.82
N THR A 13 -47.71 -27.30 -18.92
CA THR A 13 -47.64 -26.21 -19.92
C THR A 13 -48.01 -24.85 -19.30
N TYR A 14 -49.07 -24.77 -18.50
CA TYR A 14 -49.43 -23.53 -17.78
C TYR A 14 -48.38 -23.14 -16.73
N PHE A 15 -47.85 -24.12 -15.98
CA PHE A 15 -46.77 -23.89 -15.02
C PHE A 15 -45.51 -23.34 -15.69
N PHE A 16 -45.04 -23.99 -16.76
CA PHE A 16 -43.88 -23.54 -17.52
C PHE A 16 -44.12 -22.21 -18.22
N GLY A 17 -45.33 -21.95 -18.72
CA GLY A 17 -45.70 -20.65 -19.31
C GLY A 17 -45.58 -19.49 -18.33
N LYS A 18 -46.00 -19.69 -17.07
CA LYS A 18 -45.85 -18.66 -16.02
C LYS A 18 -44.42 -18.54 -15.51
N VAL A 19 -43.68 -19.64 -15.40
CA VAL A 19 -42.24 -19.58 -15.09
C VAL A 19 -41.48 -18.82 -16.20
N LEU A 20 -41.82 -19.05 -17.47
CA LEU A 20 -41.23 -18.33 -18.60
C LEU A 20 -41.61 -16.84 -18.59
N ALA A 21 -42.88 -16.49 -18.31
CA ALA A 21 -43.30 -15.11 -18.18
C ALA A 21 -42.59 -14.38 -17.02
N ASN A 22 -42.39 -15.06 -15.88
CA ASN A 22 -41.68 -14.52 -14.74
C ASN A 22 -40.18 -14.38 -15.00
N ALA A 23 -39.58 -15.32 -15.72
CA ALA A 23 -38.20 -15.22 -16.17
C ALA A 23 -38.01 -14.05 -17.15
N LEU A 24 -38.95 -13.85 -18.08
CA LEU A 24 -38.93 -12.73 -19.03
C LEU A 24 -39.07 -11.37 -18.30
N LEU A 25 -39.98 -11.27 -17.33
CA LEU A 25 -40.14 -10.09 -16.47
C LEU A 25 -38.88 -9.79 -15.65
N LEU A 26 -38.20 -10.83 -15.16
CA LEU A 26 -36.93 -10.68 -14.45
C LEU A 26 -35.84 -10.16 -15.39
N VAL A 27 -35.73 -10.70 -16.60
CA VAL A 27 -34.78 -10.22 -17.61
C VAL A 27 -35.06 -8.75 -17.98
N ILE A 28 -36.31 -8.38 -18.22
CA ILE A 28 -36.69 -6.99 -18.52
C ILE A 28 -36.37 -6.07 -17.34
N GLY A 29 -36.67 -6.50 -16.10
CA GLY A 29 -36.37 -5.73 -14.90
C GLY A 29 -34.88 -5.51 -14.67
N VAL A 30 -34.06 -6.54 -14.91
CA VAL A 30 -32.59 -6.45 -14.86
C VAL A 30 -32.07 -5.50 -15.93
N ILE A 31 -32.59 -5.58 -17.16
CA ILE A 31 -32.20 -4.66 -18.24
C ILE A 31 -32.56 -3.22 -17.90
N LEU A 32 -33.78 -2.95 -17.42
CA LEU A 32 -34.24 -1.59 -17.05
C LEU A 32 -33.42 -0.99 -15.91
N ILE A 33 -33.13 -1.76 -14.87
CA ILE A 33 -32.32 -1.27 -13.74
C ILE A 33 -30.86 -1.10 -14.15
N SER A 34 -30.30 -2.04 -14.93
CA SER A 34 -28.94 -1.92 -15.43
C SER A 34 -28.77 -0.71 -16.35
N THR A 35 -29.74 -0.46 -17.24
CA THR A 35 -29.72 0.75 -18.10
C THR A 35 -29.94 2.03 -17.31
N PHE A 36 -30.78 2.02 -16.28
CA PHE A 36 -30.97 3.18 -15.40
C PHE A 36 -29.69 3.49 -14.61
N LEU A 37 -29.11 2.51 -13.91
CA LEU A 37 -27.87 2.67 -13.15
C LEU A 37 -26.72 3.12 -14.06
N ARG A 38 -26.62 2.52 -15.26
CA ARG A 38 -25.64 2.91 -16.27
C ARG A 38 -25.83 4.36 -16.73
N ARG A 39 -27.07 4.80 -17.00
CA ARG A 39 -27.35 6.20 -17.38
C ARG A 39 -27.02 7.20 -16.28
N VAL A 40 -27.34 6.86 -15.03
CA VAL A 40 -27.01 7.72 -13.88
C VAL A 40 -25.49 7.85 -13.78
N GLN A 41 -24.75 6.74 -13.87
CA GLN A 41 -23.29 6.75 -13.84
C GLN A 41 -22.67 7.48 -15.03
N GLU A 42 -23.14 7.21 -16.25
CA GLU A 42 -22.67 7.91 -17.46
C GLU A 42 -22.90 9.41 -17.33
N SER A 43 -24.07 9.84 -16.85
CA SER A 43 -24.36 11.26 -16.61
C SER A 43 -23.45 11.86 -15.56
N THR A 44 -23.20 11.17 -14.43
CA THR A 44 -22.32 11.69 -13.37
C THR A 44 -20.86 11.73 -13.80
N ALA A 45 -20.39 10.71 -14.53
CA ALA A 45 -19.02 10.65 -15.03
C ALA A 45 -18.76 11.73 -16.08
N ILE A 46 -19.71 11.96 -17.00
CA ILE A 46 -19.62 13.05 -17.99
C ILE A 46 -19.62 14.40 -17.29
N SER A 47 -20.57 14.65 -16.39
CA SER A 47 -20.63 15.94 -15.67
C SER A 47 -19.38 16.19 -14.83
N ARG A 48 -18.80 15.15 -14.21
CA ARG A 48 -17.52 15.26 -13.49
C ARG A 48 -16.39 15.61 -14.46
N GLN A 49 -16.25 14.87 -15.55
CA GLN A 49 -15.17 15.12 -16.50
C GLN A 49 -15.27 16.52 -17.10
N LEU A 50 -16.49 16.97 -17.42
CA LEU A 50 -16.71 18.32 -17.94
C LEU A 50 -16.28 19.39 -16.94
N HIS A 51 -16.72 19.25 -15.69
CA HIS A 51 -16.37 20.17 -14.61
C HIS A 51 -14.86 20.22 -14.36
N ASN A 52 -14.22 19.06 -14.26
CA ASN A 52 -12.76 18.97 -14.08
C ASN A 52 -12.03 19.61 -15.28
N SER A 53 -12.48 19.34 -16.51
CA SER A 53 -11.85 19.90 -17.71
C SER A 53 -12.04 21.42 -17.83
N GLU A 54 -13.23 21.94 -17.49
CA GLU A 54 -13.51 23.38 -17.39
C GLU A 54 -12.63 24.06 -16.34
N GLN A 55 -12.44 23.41 -15.20
CA GLN A 55 -11.64 23.95 -14.11
C GLN A 55 -10.15 23.94 -14.44
N SER A 56 -9.61 22.81 -14.93
CA SER A 56 -8.22 22.72 -15.39
C SER A 56 -7.93 23.74 -16.50
N LEU A 57 -8.91 24.01 -17.39
CA LEU A 57 -8.79 25.11 -18.35
C LEU A 57 -8.77 26.47 -17.66
N ALA A 58 -9.69 26.76 -16.75
CA ALA A 58 -9.68 28.04 -16.04
C ALA A 58 -8.36 28.29 -15.29
N GLU A 59 -7.76 27.25 -14.75
CA GLU A 59 -6.46 27.28 -14.06
C GLU A 59 -5.30 27.52 -15.02
N ALA A 60 -5.20 26.75 -16.11
CA ALA A 60 -4.19 26.98 -17.14
C ALA A 60 -4.25 28.43 -17.67
N PHE A 61 -5.46 29.00 -17.79
CA PHE A 61 -5.65 30.40 -18.14
C PHE A 61 -5.17 31.36 -17.05
N SER A 62 -5.50 31.11 -15.79
CA SER A 62 -5.02 31.95 -14.68
C SER A 62 -3.51 31.95 -14.57
N ILE A 63 -2.88 30.79 -14.80
CA ILE A 63 -1.43 30.65 -14.84
C ILE A 63 -0.85 31.44 -16.02
N LEU A 64 -1.40 31.27 -17.22
CA LEU A 64 -0.96 32.03 -18.40
C LEU A 64 -1.11 33.55 -18.22
N GLU A 65 -2.20 34.02 -17.60
CA GLU A 65 -2.39 35.44 -17.26
C GLU A 65 -1.34 35.94 -16.27
N LYS A 66 -1.05 35.18 -15.21
CA LYS A 66 0.01 35.52 -14.24
C LYS A 66 1.40 35.50 -14.88
N ASN A 67 1.70 34.53 -15.74
CA ASN A 67 2.96 34.48 -16.47
C ASN A 67 3.08 35.67 -17.44
N GLU A 68 1.98 36.12 -18.05
CA GLU A 68 1.95 37.31 -18.88
C GLU A 68 2.21 38.58 -18.06
N GLU A 69 1.62 38.69 -16.87
CA GLU A 69 1.87 39.79 -15.92
C GLU A 69 3.32 39.79 -15.41
N GLY A 70 3.85 38.62 -15.03
CA GLY A 70 5.26 38.46 -14.65
C GLY A 70 6.22 38.80 -15.80
N ALA A 71 5.89 38.41 -17.04
CA ALA A 71 6.68 38.80 -18.20
C ALA A 71 6.61 40.32 -18.46
N LYS A 72 5.48 40.98 -18.20
CA LYS A 72 5.35 42.45 -18.28
C LYS A 72 6.18 43.14 -17.21
N GLU A 73 6.18 42.62 -15.98
CA GLU A 73 6.99 43.18 -14.89
C GLU A 73 8.48 42.98 -15.15
N LEU A 74 8.90 41.79 -15.61
CA LEU A 74 10.30 41.54 -16.02
C LEU A 74 10.75 42.49 -17.13
N THR A 75 9.85 42.76 -18.10
CA THR A 75 10.09 43.73 -19.17
C THR A 75 10.23 45.14 -18.63
N ARG A 76 9.36 45.55 -17.69
CA ARG A 76 9.46 46.84 -17.02
C ARG A 76 10.78 46.99 -16.28
N VAL A 77 11.14 46.00 -15.47
CA VAL A 77 12.40 45.98 -14.71
C VAL A 77 13.60 46.06 -15.66
N PHE A 78 13.58 45.32 -16.76
CA PHE A 78 14.59 45.41 -17.82
C PHE A 78 14.78 46.84 -18.31
N HIS A 79 13.69 47.54 -18.65
CA HIS A 79 13.77 48.92 -19.10
C HIS A 79 14.28 49.87 -18.03
N ASP A 80 13.71 49.80 -16.81
CA ASP A 80 14.04 50.72 -15.72
C ASP A 80 15.53 50.61 -15.35
N GLY A 81 16.11 49.40 -15.26
CA GLY A 81 17.52 49.30 -14.88
C GLY A 81 18.55 49.57 -15.94
N ASN A 82 18.25 49.31 -17.21
CA ASN A 82 19.16 49.73 -18.27
C ASN A 82 19.18 51.26 -18.38
N GLN A 83 18.08 51.93 -18.01
CA GLN A 83 18.04 53.38 -17.85
C GLN A 83 18.87 53.85 -16.65
N ASP A 84 18.72 53.22 -15.46
CA ASP A 84 19.54 53.54 -14.28
C ASP A 84 21.05 53.39 -14.59
N MET A 85 21.42 52.31 -15.27
CA MET A 85 22.81 52.05 -15.65
C MET A 85 23.37 53.14 -16.58
N ALA A 86 22.55 53.68 -17.48
CA ALA A 86 22.94 54.81 -18.32
C ALA A 86 23.14 56.09 -17.49
N ASP A 87 22.29 56.33 -16.49
CA ASP A 87 22.41 57.47 -15.58
C ASP A 87 23.65 57.38 -14.66
N ASP A 88 23.97 56.17 -14.15
CA ASP A 88 25.21 55.91 -13.38
C ASP A 88 26.48 56.13 -14.23
N LEU A 89 26.48 55.64 -15.48
CA LEU A 89 27.57 55.90 -16.41
C LEU A 89 27.70 57.39 -16.74
N LEU A 90 26.62 58.16 -16.75
CA LEU A 90 26.71 59.61 -16.92
C LEU A 90 27.39 60.27 -15.72
N GLU A 91 27.16 59.77 -14.50
CA GLU A 91 27.83 60.25 -13.30
C GLU A 91 29.35 60.01 -13.36
N LEU A 92 29.81 58.86 -13.87
CA LEU A 92 31.23 58.65 -14.20
C LEU A 92 31.80 59.72 -15.10
N MET A 93 31.06 60.07 -16.14
CA MET A 93 31.57 61.06 -17.08
C MET A 93 31.73 62.43 -16.42
N ASN A 94 30.92 62.72 -15.41
CA ASN A 94 30.99 63.95 -14.64
C ASN A 94 32.07 63.92 -13.54
N SER A 95 32.48 62.76 -13.02
CA SER A 95 33.38 62.60 -11.85
C SER A 95 34.86 62.95 -12.09
N GLY A 96 35.22 63.44 -13.28
CA GLY A 96 36.56 63.99 -13.54
C GLY A 96 37.49 63.06 -14.34
N LEU A 97 37.08 61.80 -14.58
CA LEU A 97 37.77 60.89 -15.50
C LEU A 97 37.86 61.47 -16.93
N PHE A 98 36.79 62.12 -17.39
CA PHE A 98 36.76 62.81 -18.67
C PHE A 98 37.69 64.02 -18.77
N SER A 99 38.18 64.55 -17.64
CA SER A 99 39.08 65.71 -17.67
C SER A 99 40.46 65.41 -18.24
N SER A 100 40.94 64.16 -18.09
CA SER A 100 42.21 63.68 -18.67
C SER A 100 42.01 63.11 -20.09
N LEU A 101 40.92 62.37 -20.32
CA LEU A 101 40.56 61.76 -21.60
C LEU A 101 40.22 62.78 -22.69
N VAL A 102 39.57 63.90 -22.38
CA VAL A 102 39.23 64.92 -23.39
C VAL A 102 40.46 65.60 -24.01
N ASN A 103 41.65 65.42 -23.44
CA ASN A 103 42.92 65.89 -24.01
C ASN A 103 43.74 64.79 -24.72
N SER A 104 43.27 63.54 -24.75
CA SER A 104 43.96 62.42 -25.42
C SER A 104 43.39 62.14 -26.82
N ASP A 105 44.15 61.38 -27.62
CA ASP A 105 43.79 61.01 -28.99
C ASP A 105 42.50 60.16 -29.03
N HIS A 106 41.80 60.16 -30.17
CA HIS A 106 40.51 59.45 -30.34
C HIS A 106 40.59 57.95 -29.96
N ASP A 107 41.76 57.33 -30.14
CA ASP A 107 42.00 55.91 -29.83
C ASP A 107 42.07 55.62 -28.32
N ALA A 108 42.60 56.54 -27.51
CA ALA A 108 42.69 56.37 -26.06
C ALA A 108 41.33 56.52 -25.38
N GLN A 109 40.44 57.34 -25.96
CA GLN A 109 39.04 57.42 -25.55
C GLN A 109 38.27 56.15 -25.97
N ALA A 110 38.64 55.54 -27.09
CA ALA A 110 38.04 54.28 -27.57
C ALA A 110 38.31 53.11 -26.65
N GLU A 111 39.53 53.01 -26.15
CA GLU A 111 39.97 51.95 -25.25
C GLU A 111 39.20 51.93 -23.92
N VAL A 112 38.96 53.08 -23.29
CA VAL A 112 38.24 53.18 -22.01
C VAL A 112 36.78 52.76 -22.13
N PHE A 113 36.08 53.20 -23.19
CA PHE A 113 34.69 52.78 -23.41
C PHE A 113 34.56 51.32 -23.83
N THR A 114 35.57 50.78 -24.52
CA THR A 114 35.64 49.34 -24.82
C THR A 114 35.88 48.53 -23.54
N ASP A 115 36.74 49.02 -22.63
CA ASP A 115 36.97 48.38 -21.32
C ASP A 115 35.73 48.45 -20.42
N ILE A 116 34.95 49.55 -20.47
CA ILE A 116 33.64 49.64 -19.81
C ILE A 116 32.69 48.56 -20.36
N ILE A 117 32.57 48.43 -21.68
CA ILE A 117 31.74 47.40 -22.34
C ILE A 117 32.16 45.99 -21.90
N ASP A 118 33.46 45.70 -21.98
CA ASP A 118 34.04 44.39 -21.69
C ASP A 118 33.91 44.00 -20.20
N ARG A 119 33.98 44.97 -19.27
CA ARG A 119 33.96 44.73 -17.82
C ARG A 119 32.58 44.85 -17.18
N SER A 120 31.73 45.76 -17.65
CA SER A 120 30.39 46.01 -17.06
C SER A 120 29.28 45.16 -17.67
N GLY A 121 29.52 44.50 -18.80
CA GLY A 121 28.52 43.70 -19.51
C GLY A 121 27.53 44.52 -20.33
N VAL A 122 27.77 45.84 -20.50
CA VAL A 122 27.04 46.70 -21.42
C VAL A 122 27.41 46.36 -22.85
N GLU A 123 26.45 46.07 -23.71
CA GLU A 123 26.76 45.61 -25.07
C GLU A 123 27.12 46.73 -26.04
N TYR A 124 26.49 47.91 -25.88
CA TYR A 124 26.82 49.09 -26.68
C TYR A 124 26.75 50.38 -25.85
N LEU A 125 27.72 51.27 -26.07
CA LEU A 125 27.80 52.57 -25.42
C LEU A 125 28.26 53.65 -26.41
N PHE A 126 27.49 54.74 -26.54
CA PHE A 126 27.78 55.84 -27.45
C PHE A 126 27.68 57.20 -26.75
N VAL A 127 28.54 58.14 -27.12
CA VAL A 127 28.45 59.53 -26.67
C VAL A 127 28.20 60.44 -27.87
N MET A 128 27.19 61.28 -27.82
CA MET A 128 26.79 62.18 -28.91
C MET A 128 26.69 63.63 -28.45
N SER A 129 26.90 64.56 -29.37
CA SER A 129 26.61 65.98 -29.18
C SER A 129 25.12 66.22 -29.36
N THR A 130 24.57 67.28 -28.75
CA THR A 130 23.20 67.72 -29.01
C THR A 130 22.86 67.82 -30.47
N ASP A 131 23.82 68.15 -31.33
CA ASP A 131 23.62 68.37 -32.77
C ASP A 131 23.45 67.05 -33.57
N GLY A 132 23.29 65.91 -32.89
CA GLY A 132 23.12 64.59 -33.52
C GLY A 132 24.41 63.98 -34.06
N ARG A 133 25.59 64.51 -33.71
CA ARG A 133 26.89 63.95 -34.11
C ARG A 133 27.41 63.01 -33.03
N ILE A 134 27.83 61.81 -33.41
CA ILE A 134 28.58 60.91 -32.52
C ILE A 134 29.88 61.63 -32.18
N LEU A 135 30.04 62.00 -30.91
CA LEU A 135 31.29 62.54 -30.39
C LEU A 135 32.29 61.42 -30.18
N PHE A 136 31.79 60.25 -29.76
CA PHE A 136 32.61 59.11 -29.45
C PHE A 136 31.79 57.80 -29.54
N SER A 137 32.38 56.77 -30.15
CA SER A 137 31.84 55.42 -30.24
C SER A 137 33.01 54.43 -30.27
N PRO A 138 33.02 53.37 -29.45
CA PRO A 138 34.04 52.32 -29.53
C PRO A 138 33.91 51.53 -30.85
N VAL A 139 32.76 51.62 -31.52
CA VAL A 139 32.51 51.04 -32.85
C VAL A 139 32.39 52.15 -33.88
N GLN A 140 33.42 52.37 -34.71
CA GLN A 140 33.44 53.45 -35.73
C GLN A 140 32.46 53.22 -36.89
N GLU A 141 32.13 51.96 -37.23
CA GLU A 141 31.18 51.60 -38.28
C GLU A 141 30.35 50.37 -37.85
N TYR A 142 29.01 50.48 -37.89
CA TYR A 142 28.12 49.34 -37.67
C TYR A 142 27.60 48.84 -39.02
N ASN A 143 28.18 47.75 -39.53
CA ASN A 143 27.89 47.24 -40.89
C ASN A 143 28.07 48.31 -42.00
N GLY A 144 29.03 49.23 -41.84
CA GLY A 144 29.34 50.29 -42.82
C GLY A 144 28.31 51.43 -42.89
N LYS A 145 27.45 51.60 -41.87
CA LYS A 145 26.51 52.74 -41.74
C LYS A 145 26.65 53.43 -40.38
N ASN A 146 26.47 54.74 -40.35
CA ASN A 146 26.49 55.55 -39.12
C ASN A 146 25.11 55.46 -38.40
N PRO A 147 25.04 55.22 -37.07
CA PRO A 147 23.80 55.23 -36.27
C PRO A 147 22.88 56.45 -36.48
N VAL A 148 23.46 57.61 -36.82
CA VAL A 148 22.73 58.85 -37.14
C VAL A 148 22.03 58.76 -38.51
N ASP A 149 22.67 58.14 -39.51
CA ASP A 149 22.10 57.91 -40.85
C ASP A 149 20.94 56.88 -40.83
N LEU A 150 20.81 56.14 -39.73
CA LEU A 150 19.80 55.13 -39.49
C LEU A 150 18.55 55.68 -38.80
N GLY A 151 18.56 56.95 -38.41
CA GLY A 151 17.43 57.62 -37.77
C GLY A 151 17.15 57.16 -36.33
N LEU A 152 18.07 56.41 -35.71
CA LEU A 152 17.95 55.92 -34.33
C LEU A 152 18.21 57.03 -33.30
N LEU A 153 18.96 58.09 -33.67
CA LEU A 153 19.38 59.17 -32.76
C LEU A 153 19.21 60.55 -33.42
N THR A 154 18.14 61.26 -33.09
CA THR A 154 17.85 62.65 -33.53
C THR A 154 17.77 63.60 -32.33
N GLU A 155 17.95 64.91 -32.54
CA GLU A 155 17.81 65.96 -31.49
C GLU A 155 16.51 65.84 -30.66
N GLU A 156 15.42 65.36 -31.26
CA GLU A 156 14.11 65.21 -30.61
C GLU A 156 13.99 63.98 -29.69
N ASN A 157 14.90 63.02 -29.83
CA ASN A 157 14.89 61.71 -29.16
C ASN A 157 15.92 61.60 -28.02
N VAL A 158 16.75 62.63 -27.82
CA VAL A 158 17.72 62.70 -26.71
C VAL A 158 16.98 62.80 -25.37
N GLY A 159 17.23 61.86 -24.46
CA GLY A 159 16.56 61.77 -23.16
C GLY A 159 15.18 61.10 -23.20
N LYS A 160 14.89 60.33 -24.25
CA LYS A 160 13.68 59.48 -24.37
C LYS A 160 14.10 58.04 -24.69
N LEU A 161 13.31 57.08 -24.21
CA LEU A 161 13.38 55.68 -24.65
C LEU A 161 13.13 55.62 -26.18
N VAL A 162 14.06 55.08 -26.95
CA VAL A 162 13.89 54.91 -28.40
C VAL A 162 13.73 53.41 -28.71
N ALA A 163 12.48 52.99 -28.92
CA ALA A 163 12.11 51.67 -29.45
C ALA A 163 10.89 51.80 -30.40
N GLY A 164 10.90 51.11 -31.56
CA GLY A 164 9.72 50.99 -32.47
C GLY A 164 8.88 49.72 -32.15
N THR A 165 7.60 49.54 -32.51
CA THR A 165 6.69 50.14 -33.54
C THR A 165 5.21 50.30 -33.06
N ARG A 166 4.25 50.57 -33.97
CA ARG A 166 3.18 51.61 -33.93
C ARG A 166 1.74 51.07 -33.80
N GLY A 167 0.86 51.76 -33.05
CA GLY A 167 -0.61 51.53 -33.03
C GLY A 167 -1.43 52.38 -34.03
N GLU A 168 -2.62 51.91 -34.42
CA GLU A 168 -3.44 52.30 -35.60
C GLU A 168 -3.90 53.77 -35.75
N ASN A 169 -3.60 54.69 -34.82
CA ASN A 169 -3.73 56.15 -35.04
C ASN A 169 -2.59 56.96 -34.41
N GLY A 170 -1.52 56.31 -33.94
CA GLY A 170 -0.39 56.93 -33.29
C GLY A 170 0.77 57.10 -34.25
N THR A 171 1.10 58.32 -34.69
CA THR A 171 2.42 58.59 -35.32
C THR A 171 3.55 58.39 -34.32
N VAL A 172 4.24 57.24 -34.42
CA VAL A 172 5.71 57.07 -34.41
C VAL A 172 6.07 55.87 -35.32
N THR A 173 7.08 56.05 -36.18
CA THR A 173 7.82 55.11 -37.07
C THR A 173 9.26 55.66 -37.15
N PRO A 174 10.37 54.95 -37.51
CA PRO A 174 10.49 53.58 -38.09
C PRO A 174 11.66 52.67 -37.56
N VAL A 175 11.60 51.35 -37.83
CA VAL A 175 12.63 50.64 -38.64
C VAL A 175 11.86 49.83 -39.69
N ARG A 176 12.18 50.03 -40.97
CA ARG A 176 11.62 49.30 -42.12
C ARG A 176 12.21 47.88 -42.14
N GLU A 177 11.36 46.90 -42.46
CA GLU A 177 11.68 45.48 -42.64
C GLU A 177 12.86 45.18 -43.60
N ASP A 178 13.30 46.14 -44.41
CA ASP A 178 14.33 45.92 -45.45
C ASP A 178 15.77 46.28 -45.02
N ASN A 179 16.03 46.66 -43.76
CA ASN A 179 17.40 46.86 -43.28
C ASN A 179 17.59 46.15 -41.94
N SER A 180 18.29 45.02 -41.97
CA SER A 180 18.74 44.24 -40.82
C SER A 180 19.51 45.10 -39.82
N PHE A 181 18.82 45.56 -38.77
CA PHE A 181 19.39 46.09 -37.54
C PHE A 181 18.95 45.16 -36.42
N GLY A 182 19.91 44.57 -35.69
CA GLY A 182 19.67 43.56 -34.67
C GLY A 182 18.69 44.00 -33.59
N ASN A 183 18.15 43.02 -32.88
CA ASN A 183 17.16 43.17 -31.82
C ASN A 183 17.76 43.89 -30.58
N PHE A 184 17.95 45.22 -30.59
CA PHE A 184 18.47 45.98 -29.42
C PHE A 184 17.53 47.13 -29.01
N TYR A 185 17.42 47.39 -27.69
CA TYR A 185 16.79 48.58 -27.10
C TYR A 185 17.86 49.63 -26.76
N PHE A 186 17.57 50.91 -27.04
CA PHE A 186 18.49 52.01 -26.74
C PHE A 186 17.93 52.96 -25.67
N TYR A 187 18.74 53.22 -24.66
CA TYR A 187 18.49 54.09 -23.51
C TYR A 187 19.40 55.30 -23.60
N SER A 188 18.91 56.50 -23.27
CA SER A 188 19.75 57.71 -23.37
C SER A 188 19.56 58.65 -22.20
N THR A 189 20.65 59.30 -21.81
CA THR A 189 20.67 60.32 -20.76
C THR A 189 21.49 61.54 -21.19
N ARG A 190 21.17 62.72 -20.64
CA ARG A 190 21.74 64.00 -21.08
C ARG A 190 22.75 64.52 -20.07
N GLY A 191 23.98 64.69 -20.51
CA GLY A 191 25.09 65.21 -19.73
C GLY A 191 25.54 66.62 -20.11
N TYR A 192 26.30 67.25 -19.21
CA TYR A 192 26.82 68.61 -19.38
C TYR A 192 28.33 68.67 -19.12
N TYR A 193 29.13 68.95 -20.14
CA TYR A 193 30.59 69.03 -19.99
C TYR A 193 31.19 70.26 -20.71
N ARG A 194 32.03 71.05 -20.01
CA ARG A 194 32.72 72.26 -20.55
C ARG A 194 31.84 73.18 -21.41
N ARG A 195 30.59 73.40 -21.03
CA ARG A 195 29.59 74.23 -21.75
C ARG A 195 29.10 73.66 -23.08
N GLN A 196 29.25 72.36 -23.30
CA GLN A 196 28.59 71.62 -24.37
C GLN A 196 27.72 70.52 -23.77
N ASP A 197 26.52 70.40 -24.31
CA ASP A 197 25.59 69.35 -23.96
C ASP A 197 25.94 68.11 -24.80
N PHE A 198 25.97 66.95 -24.14
CA PHE A 198 26.14 65.67 -24.80
C PHE A 198 25.04 64.71 -24.32
N ALA A 199 24.77 63.65 -25.09
CA ALA A 199 23.94 62.55 -24.66
C ALA A 199 24.75 61.26 -24.65
N LEU A 200 24.60 60.49 -23.57
CA LEU A 200 25.11 59.13 -23.45
C LEU A 200 23.99 58.17 -23.88
N VAL A 201 24.30 57.18 -24.70
CA VAL A 201 23.35 56.20 -25.21
C VAL A 201 23.88 54.80 -24.94
N LEU A 202 23.07 53.99 -24.27
CA LEU A 202 23.33 52.59 -23.96
C LEU A 202 22.43 51.69 -24.82
N GLY A 203 22.98 50.63 -25.41
CA GLY A 203 22.22 49.61 -26.14
C GLY A 203 22.22 48.27 -25.39
N ALA A 204 21.05 47.63 -25.29
CA ALA A 204 20.86 46.33 -24.65
C ALA A 204 20.09 45.35 -25.56
N ASP A 205 20.53 44.10 -25.66
CA ASP A 205 19.99 43.07 -26.53
C ASP A 205 18.61 42.62 -26.06
N VAL A 206 17.63 42.75 -26.95
CA VAL A 206 16.27 42.26 -26.75
C VAL A 206 16.24 40.73 -26.80
N SER A 207 17.20 40.06 -27.44
CA SER A 207 17.26 38.59 -27.49
C SER A 207 17.38 37.97 -26.09
N THR A 208 18.08 38.66 -25.16
CA THR A 208 18.20 38.22 -23.77
C THR A 208 16.84 38.31 -23.05
N LEU A 209 16.13 39.43 -23.18
CA LEU A 209 14.80 39.63 -22.64
C LEU A 209 13.76 38.70 -23.31
N ASP A 210 13.82 38.55 -24.64
CA ASP A 210 12.94 37.69 -25.42
C ASP A 210 13.16 36.22 -25.04
N SER A 211 14.40 35.77 -24.82
CA SER A 211 14.66 34.39 -24.39
C SER A 211 14.06 34.09 -23.00
N GLN A 212 14.14 35.05 -22.08
CA GLN A 212 13.64 34.90 -20.70
C GLN A 212 12.13 35.15 -20.57
N THR A 213 11.54 35.98 -21.44
CA THR A 213 10.09 36.22 -21.48
C THR A 213 9.35 35.21 -22.35
N SER A 214 10.00 34.64 -23.37
CA SER A 214 9.42 33.57 -24.19
C SER A 214 9.28 32.26 -23.43
N SER A 215 10.21 31.94 -22.52
CA SER A 215 10.09 30.79 -21.62
C SER A 215 8.89 30.93 -20.68
N LEU A 216 8.64 32.14 -20.14
CA LEU A 216 7.47 32.43 -19.32
C LEU A 216 6.15 32.38 -20.12
N ARG A 217 6.19 32.74 -21.40
CA ARG A 217 5.02 32.76 -22.30
C ARG A 217 4.80 31.46 -23.08
N ASP A 218 5.57 30.40 -22.80
CA ASP A 218 5.50 29.15 -23.54
C ASP A 218 4.22 28.38 -23.20
N ILE A 219 3.17 28.56 -24.01
CA ILE A 219 1.88 27.88 -23.87
C ILE A 219 2.05 26.34 -23.75
N PRO A 220 2.84 25.66 -24.61
CA PRO A 220 3.19 24.25 -24.44
C PRO A 220 3.65 23.84 -23.03
N PHE A 221 4.44 24.67 -22.36
CA PHE A 221 5.00 24.38 -21.03
C PHE A 221 3.91 24.31 -19.96
N VAL A 222 2.97 25.25 -19.99
CA VAL A 222 1.82 25.30 -19.06
C VAL A 222 0.85 24.16 -19.35
N LEU A 223 0.59 23.87 -20.63
CA LEU A 223 -0.36 22.84 -21.04
C LEU A 223 0.10 21.41 -20.77
N ASP A 224 1.41 21.13 -20.75
CA ASP A 224 1.95 19.80 -20.40
C ASP A 224 1.86 19.50 -18.89
N ARG A 225 1.93 20.54 -18.06
CA ARG A 225 1.89 20.44 -16.59
C ARG A 225 0.50 20.69 -15.98
N SER A 226 -0.49 21.02 -16.81
CA SER A 226 -1.88 21.15 -16.40
C SER A 226 -2.61 19.81 -16.54
N PRO A 227 -2.87 19.07 -15.45
CA PRO A 227 -3.53 17.78 -15.53
C PRO A 227 -5.00 17.92 -15.96
N VAL A 228 -5.46 17.10 -16.90
CA VAL A 228 -6.87 17.05 -17.34
C VAL A 228 -7.49 15.75 -16.87
N GLY A 229 -7.59 15.57 -15.56
CA GLY A 229 -8.23 14.40 -14.95
C GLY A 229 -7.79 13.06 -15.56
N ASN A 230 -8.73 12.15 -15.78
CA ASN A 230 -8.52 10.73 -16.10
C ASN A 230 -7.78 10.46 -17.45
N GLY A 231 -6.47 10.73 -17.50
CA GLY A 231 -5.63 10.58 -18.69
C GLY A 231 -5.98 11.56 -19.82
N GLY A 232 -6.62 12.68 -19.50
CA GLY A 232 -6.84 13.76 -20.46
C GLY A 232 -5.57 14.55 -20.72
N PHE A 233 -5.58 15.33 -21.79
CA PHE A 233 -4.48 16.22 -22.18
C PHE A 233 -5.06 17.53 -22.72
N MET A 234 -4.28 18.59 -22.68
CA MET A 234 -4.64 19.86 -23.31
C MET A 234 -3.98 20.01 -24.67
N PHE A 235 -4.65 20.72 -25.57
CA PHE A 235 -4.09 21.10 -26.86
C PHE A 235 -4.54 22.52 -27.22
N ALA A 236 -3.73 23.24 -28.00
CA ALA A 236 -4.02 24.59 -28.45
C ALA A 236 -4.18 24.63 -29.97
N VAL A 237 -5.11 25.44 -30.46
CA VAL A 237 -5.41 25.61 -31.89
C VAL A 237 -5.44 27.10 -32.25
N ASP A 238 -4.77 27.46 -33.34
CA ASP A 238 -4.87 28.77 -33.98
C ASP A 238 -6.14 28.80 -34.84
N THR A 239 -7.10 29.66 -34.48
CA THR A 239 -8.40 29.77 -35.16
C THR A 239 -8.31 30.56 -36.48
N ALA A 240 -7.28 31.38 -36.66
CA ALA A 240 -7.04 32.10 -37.92
C ALA A 240 -6.44 31.18 -39.00
N LYS A 241 -5.56 30.26 -38.59
CA LYS A 241 -4.88 29.31 -39.51
C LYS A 241 -5.51 27.91 -39.52
N ASN A 242 -6.41 27.60 -38.59
CA ASN A 242 -7.00 26.27 -38.37
C ASN A 242 -5.95 25.17 -38.14
N VAL A 243 -4.89 25.47 -37.39
CA VAL A 243 -3.74 24.59 -37.18
C VAL A 243 -3.50 24.37 -35.69
N PHE A 244 -3.13 23.15 -35.30
CA PHE A 244 -2.69 22.88 -33.92
C PHE A 244 -1.40 23.64 -33.60
N LEU A 245 -1.47 24.55 -32.62
CA LEU A 245 -0.31 25.21 -32.02
C LEU A 245 0.44 24.28 -31.08
N TYR A 246 -0.30 23.43 -30.35
CA TYR A 246 0.25 22.43 -29.46
C TYR A 246 -0.66 21.22 -29.38
N TYR A 247 -0.10 20.01 -29.56
CA TYR A 247 -0.81 18.76 -29.35
C TYR A 247 0.19 17.68 -28.95
N LYS A 248 0.07 17.16 -27.73
CA LYS A 248 0.91 16.08 -27.21
C LYS A 248 0.03 15.04 -26.50
N ASN A 249 -0.10 13.86 -27.11
CA ASN A 249 -0.83 12.73 -26.54
C ASN A 249 -0.01 11.45 -26.74
N GLY A 250 0.80 11.08 -25.73
CA GLY A 250 1.55 9.83 -25.67
C GLY A 250 2.64 9.63 -26.73
N GLU A 251 2.24 9.42 -28.00
CA GLU A 251 3.14 8.95 -29.08
C GLU A 251 3.06 9.80 -30.37
N GLU A 252 2.08 10.71 -30.53
CA GLU A 252 1.92 11.51 -31.76
C GLU A 252 1.99 13.02 -31.50
N ILE A 253 2.83 13.72 -32.26
CA ILE A 253 2.92 15.19 -32.32
C ILE A 253 2.10 15.65 -33.52
N MET A 254 1.03 16.41 -33.28
CA MET A 254 0.15 16.95 -34.33
C MET A 254 0.29 18.46 -34.55
N THR A 255 1.24 19.10 -33.87
CA THR A 255 1.61 20.51 -34.05
C THR A 255 1.87 20.82 -35.52
N GLY A 256 1.28 21.91 -36.03
CA GLY A 256 1.44 22.34 -37.43
C GLY A 256 0.49 21.69 -38.44
N ARG A 257 -0.34 20.71 -38.06
CA ARG A 257 -1.36 20.10 -38.93
C ARG A 257 -2.73 20.77 -38.82
N SER A 258 -3.54 20.69 -39.88
CA SER A 258 -4.90 21.26 -39.89
C SER A 258 -5.83 20.56 -38.89
N ALA A 259 -6.45 21.33 -37.99
CA ALA A 259 -7.36 20.82 -36.97
C ALA A 259 -8.65 20.26 -37.57
N LEU A 260 -9.22 20.92 -38.58
CA LEU A 260 -10.45 20.49 -39.26
C LEU A 260 -10.27 19.18 -40.03
N GLU A 261 -9.14 19.01 -40.74
CA GLU A 261 -8.86 17.78 -41.49
C GLU A 261 -8.63 16.55 -40.59
N THR A 262 -8.23 16.77 -39.33
CA THR A 262 -8.07 15.69 -38.35
C THR A 262 -9.37 15.25 -37.69
N GLY A 263 -10.49 15.94 -37.95
CA GLY A 263 -11.83 15.59 -37.46
C GLY A 263 -12.37 16.45 -36.31
N LEU A 264 -11.72 17.58 -35.99
CA LEU A 264 -12.27 18.58 -35.06
C LEU A 264 -13.40 19.37 -35.74
N SER A 265 -14.52 19.57 -35.05
CA SER A 265 -15.63 20.37 -35.56
C SER A 265 -15.35 21.87 -35.45
N GLU A 266 -15.97 22.68 -36.33
CA GLU A 266 -15.91 24.15 -36.22
C GLU A 266 -16.51 24.68 -34.91
N ALA A 267 -17.43 23.92 -34.29
CA ALA A 267 -18.01 24.27 -33.00
C ALA A 267 -16.97 24.22 -31.86
N ALA A 268 -15.93 23.39 -31.99
CA ALA A 268 -14.83 23.34 -31.03
C ALA A 268 -13.97 24.61 -31.00
N PHE A 269 -14.13 25.53 -31.97
CA PHE A 269 -13.46 26.84 -31.99
C PHE A 269 -14.26 27.94 -31.27
N GLU A 270 -15.50 27.66 -30.87
CA GLU A 270 -16.30 28.59 -30.08
C GLU A 270 -15.82 28.63 -28.62
N ASP A 271 -15.99 29.78 -27.97
CA ASP A 271 -15.62 29.95 -26.57
C ASP A 271 -16.62 29.24 -25.66
N GLY A 272 -16.11 28.43 -24.72
CA GLY A 272 -16.95 27.63 -23.83
C GLY A 272 -17.64 26.44 -24.49
N TYR A 273 -17.15 25.95 -25.63
CA TYR A 273 -17.70 24.74 -26.23
C TYR A 273 -17.46 23.54 -25.33
N SER A 274 -18.48 22.70 -25.21
CA SER A 274 -18.47 21.50 -24.38
C SER A 274 -19.15 20.39 -25.18
N GLY A 275 -18.43 19.35 -25.59
CA GLY A 275 -18.97 18.36 -26.52
C GLY A 275 -18.05 17.17 -26.78
N ILE A 276 -18.52 16.26 -27.65
CA ILE A 276 -17.73 15.11 -28.09
C ILE A 276 -17.14 15.43 -29.46
N GLU A 277 -15.82 15.44 -29.53
CA GLU A 277 -15.06 15.61 -30.78
C GLU A 277 -14.40 14.30 -31.20
N THR A 278 -14.27 14.06 -32.50
CA THR A 278 -13.65 12.83 -33.01
C THR A 278 -12.38 13.14 -33.78
N ILE A 279 -11.24 13.06 -33.09
CA ILE A 279 -9.93 13.31 -33.66
C ILE A 279 -9.37 11.98 -34.17
N ARG A 280 -9.15 11.87 -35.50
CA ARG A 280 -8.61 10.69 -36.20
C ARG A 280 -9.33 9.36 -35.85
N GLY A 281 -10.63 9.41 -35.62
CA GLY A 281 -11.46 8.24 -35.31
C GLY A 281 -11.52 7.85 -33.81
N THR A 282 -10.84 8.60 -32.94
CA THR A 282 -10.97 8.48 -31.48
C THR A 282 -11.85 9.61 -30.95
N SER A 283 -12.87 9.28 -30.16
CA SER A 283 -13.78 10.28 -29.59
C SER A 283 -13.27 10.79 -28.23
N TYR A 284 -13.21 12.10 -28.08
CA TYR A 284 -12.78 12.82 -26.89
C TYR A 284 -13.91 13.71 -26.38
N TYR A 285 -14.05 13.79 -25.05
CA TYR A 285 -14.81 14.86 -24.43
C TYR A 285 -13.93 16.10 -24.40
N CYS A 286 -14.32 17.12 -25.13
CA CYS A 286 -13.57 18.36 -25.28
C CYS A 286 -14.35 19.50 -24.63
N VAL A 287 -13.63 20.28 -23.84
CA VAL A 287 -14.04 21.63 -23.42
C VAL A 287 -13.06 22.60 -24.06
N SER A 288 -13.54 23.71 -24.62
CA SER A 288 -12.69 24.76 -25.17
C SER A 288 -12.89 26.07 -24.46
N LYS A 289 -11.85 26.89 -24.44
CA LYS A 289 -11.89 28.28 -24.00
C LYS A 289 -10.97 29.12 -24.88
N LYS A 290 -11.41 30.32 -25.22
CA LYS A 290 -10.67 31.21 -26.13
C LYS A 290 -9.62 32.03 -25.36
N PHE A 291 -8.37 31.98 -25.82
CA PHE A 291 -7.24 32.76 -25.30
C PHE A 291 -6.80 33.80 -26.36
N GLY A 292 -6.99 35.09 -26.07
CA GLY A 292 -6.72 36.15 -27.05
C GLY A 292 -7.65 36.13 -28.28
N PRO A 293 -7.30 36.85 -29.37
CA PRO A 293 -8.16 36.97 -30.56
C PRO A 293 -8.18 35.70 -31.43
N ASP A 294 -7.07 34.96 -31.51
CA ASP A 294 -6.84 33.93 -32.53
C ASP A 294 -6.45 32.55 -31.97
N THR A 295 -6.48 32.32 -30.65
CA THR A 295 -6.10 31.03 -30.03
C THR A 295 -7.23 30.43 -29.21
N VAL A 296 -7.44 29.12 -29.33
CA VAL A 296 -8.37 28.34 -28.51
C VAL A 296 -7.62 27.20 -27.85
N ILE A 297 -7.77 27.07 -26.54
CA ILE A 297 -7.19 25.98 -25.75
C ILE A 297 -8.32 25.01 -25.43
N CYS A 298 -8.07 23.73 -25.69
CA CYS A 298 -9.02 22.65 -25.47
C CYS A 298 -8.45 21.64 -24.48
N ALA A 299 -9.24 21.30 -23.47
CA ALA A 299 -8.97 20.16 -22.60
C ALA A 299 -9.76 18.96 -23.11
N ALA A 300 -9.06 17.85 -23.35
CA ALA A 300 -9.65 16.66 -23.99
C ALA A 300 -9.34 15.38 -23.22
N ALA A 301 -10.39 14.62 -22.91
CA ALA A 301 -10.28 13.30 -22.30
C ALA A 301 -10.88 12.21 -23.18
N LYS A 302 -10.21 11.06 -23.27
CA LYS A 302 -10.69 9.93 -24.07
C LYS A 302 -12.02 9.44 -23.50
N THR A 303 -13.05 9.41 -24.34
CA THR A 303 -14.40 8.93 -23.96
C THR A 303 -14.36 7.54 -23.32
N GLN A 304 -13.42 6.67 -23.69
CA GLN A 304 -13.30 5.31 -23.13
C GLN A 304 -12.73 5.27 -21.71
N ASP A 305 -11.82 6.19 -21.39
CA ASP A 305 -11.13 6.25 -20.11
C ASP A 305 -12.01 6.91 -19.03
N VAL A 306 -12.82 7.91 -19.42
CA VAL A 306 -13.83 8.56 -18.55
C VAL A 306 -14.81 7.58 -17.91
N PHE A 307 -15.10 6.45 -18.56
CA PHE A 307 -16.01 5.41 -18.05
C PHE A 307 -15.30 4.16 -17.52
N ARG A 308 -13.97 4.15 -17.39
CA ARG A 308 -13.21 2.93 -17.11
C ARG A 308 -13.31 2.48 -15.65
N ASP A 309 -13.34 3.42 -14.71
CA ASP A 309 -13.20 3.11 -13.28
C ASP A 309 -14.52 2.68 -12.60
N ASP A 310 -15.67 3.17 -13.07
CA ASP A 310 -16.98 2.91 -12.45
C ASP A 310 -17.64 1.56 -12.87
N LYS A 311 -17.06 0.83 -13.82
CA LYS A 311 -17.65 -0.41 -14.41
C LYS A 311 -17.72 -1.57 -13.41
N TYR A 312 -16.79 -1.64 -12.47
CA TYR A 312 -16.70 -2.76 -11.53
C TYR A 312 -17.78 -2.70 -10.45
N VAL A 313 -18.03 -1.53 -9.88
CA VAL A 313 -19.06 -1.33 -8.86
C VAL A 313 -20.45 -1.62 -9.45
N LEU A 314 -20.71 -1.19 -10.69
CA LEU A 314 -21.94 -1.47 -11.42
C LEU A 314 -22.15 -2.98 -11.64
N PHE A 315 -21.08 -3.67 -12.05
CA PHE A 315 -21.12 -5.11 -12.31
C PHE A 315 -21.47 -5.90 -11.05
N TRP A 316 -20.83 -5.62 -9.91
CA TRP A 316 -21.14 -6.32 -8.66
C TRP A 316 -22.50 -5.97 -8.08
N SER A 317 -22.93 -4.71 -8.21
CA SER A 317 -24.27 -4.25 -7.77
C SER A 317 -25.38 -4.94 -8.56
N THR A 318 -25.25 -4.99 -9.89
CA THR A 318 -26.21 -5.66 -10.77
C THR A 318 -26.28 -7.16 -10.53
N ILE A 319 -25.15 -7.83 -10.27
CA ILE A 319 -25.11 -9.25 -9.89
C ILE A 319 -25.83 -9.49 -8.55
N GLY A 320 -25.52 -8.69 -7.52
CA GLY A 320 -26.17 -8.78 -6.21
C GLY A 320 -27.70 -8.66 -6.33
N PHE A 321 -28.16 -7.69 -7.11
CA PHE A 321 -29.57 -7.50 -7.43
C PHE A 321 -30.20 -8.71 -8.13
N VAL A 322 -29.56 -9.22 -9.18
CA VAL A 322 -30.03 -10.38 -9.95
C VAL A 322 -30.18 -11.61 -9.06
N ILE A 323 -29.23 -11.85 -8.15
CA ILE A 323 -29.29 -12.98 -7.21
C ILE A 323 -30.52 -12.86 -6.30
N VAL A 324 -30.71 -11.70 -5.66
CA VAL A 324 -31.86 -11.49 -4.75
C VAL A 324 -33.18 -11.68 -5.50
N MET A 325 -33.28 -11.15 -6.72
CA MET A 325 -34.47 -11.33 -7.57
C MET A 325 -34.72 -12.79 -7.97
N ILE A 326 -33.68 -13.54 -8.35
CA ILE A 326 -33.78 -14.96 -8.68
C ILE A 326 -34.23 -15.77 -7.46
N LEU A 327 -33.70 -15.46 -6.28
CA LEU A 327 -34.09 -16.12 -5.02
C LEU A 327 -35.55 -15.87 -4.66
N CYS A 328 -36.01 -14.61 -4.75
CA CYS A 328 -37.42 -14.26 -4.55
C CYS A 328 -38.33 -14.98 -5.57
N LEU A 329 -37.92 -15.06 -6.84
CA LEU A 329 -38.66 -15.75 -7.90
C LEU A 329 -38.76 -17.26 -7.64
N LEU A 330 -37.64 -17.91 -7.32
CA LEU A 330 -37.61 -19.34 -7.00
C LEU A 330 -38.51 -19.67 -5.82
N TYR A 331 -38.47 -18.87 -4.75
CA TYR A 331 -39.33 -19.06 -3.59
C TYR A 331 -40.81 -18.93 -3.94
N ALA A 332 -41.17 -17.90 -4.72
CA ALA A 332 -42.55 -17.67 -5.15
C ALA A 332 -43.07 -18.84 -6.01
N VAL A 333 -42.24 -19.37 -6.91
CA VAL A 333 -42.56 -20.56 -7.73
C VAL A 333 -42.71 -21.82 -6.86
N ILE A 334 -41.86 -21.99 -5.85
CA ILE A 334 -41.90 -23.14 -4.94
C ILE A 334 -43.17 -23.12 -4.08
N ILE A 335 -43.51 -22.00 -3.43
CA ILE A 335 -44.73 -21.87 -2.62
C ILE A 335 -45.95 -22.24 -3.46
N ARG A 336 -46.03 -21.69 -4.67
CA ARG A 336 -47.16 -21.95 -5.56
C ARG A 336 -47.25 -23.43 -5.94
N ASN A 337 -46.13 -24.05 -6.30
CA ASN A 337 -46.09 -25.48 -6.61
C ASN A 337 -46.49 -26.35 -5.41
N ASP A 338 -46.14 -25.97 -4.18
CA ASP A 338 -46.54 -26.69 -2.97
C ASP A 338 -48.03 -26.55 -2.67
N PHE A 339 -48.60 -25.34 -2.82
CA PHE A 339 -50.06 -25.10 -2.71
C PHE A 339 -50.85 -25.91 -3.74
N VAL A 340 -50.38 -25.94 -5.00
CA VAL A 340 -50.98 -26.74 -6.07
C VAL A 340 -50.89 -28.24 -5.79
N ARG A 341 -49.80 -28.73 -5.19
CA ARG A 341 -49.60 -30.15 -4.89
C ARG A 341 -50.39 -30.65 -3.68
N ARG A 342 -50.53 -29.84 -2.64
CA ARG A 342 -51.18 -30.24 -1.37
C ARG A 342 -52.69 -29.95 -1.34
N ALA A 343 -53.24 -29.36 -2.40
CA ALA A 343 -54.67 -29.04 -2.54
C ALA A 343 -55.24 -28.29 -1.31
N PHE A 344 -54.47 -27.34 -0.77
CA PHE A 344 -54.93 -26.51 0.35
C PHE A 344 -56.15 -25.68 -0.07
N LYS A 345 -57.14 -25.52 0.83
CA LYS A 345 -58.20 -24.54 0.66
C LYS A 345 -57.58 -23.14 0.71
N THR A 346 -57.63 -22.44 -0.41
CA THR A 346 -57.12 -21.07 -0.58
C THR A 346 -58.27 -20.08 -0.59
N GLU A 347 -58.12 -18.95 0.11
CA GLU A 347 -59.08 -17.83 0.01
C GLU A 347 -58.83 -17.04 -1.27
N LYS A 348 -59.79 -17.09 -2.20
CA LYS A 348 -59.67 -16.45 -3.52
C LYS A 348 -60.68 -15.31 -3.68
N LYS A 349 -60.20 -14.18 -4.21
CA LYS A 349 -61.02 -13.01 -4.54
C LYS A 349 -61.05 -12.81 -6.05
N VAL A 350 -62.24 -12.74 -6.65
CA VAL A 350 -62.38 -12.46 -8.10
C VAL A 350 -62.05 -10.99 -8.35
N LEU A 351 -61.04 -10.74 -9.17
CA LEU A 351 -60.58 -9.37 -9.50
C LEU A 351 -61.27 -8.83 -10.76
N TYR A 352 -61.46 -9.68 -11.77
CA TYR A 352 -62.01 -9.27 -13.06
C TYR A 352 -62.74 -10.42 -13.74
N LYS A 353 -63.88 -10.14 -14.39
CA LYS A 353 -64.72 -11.14 -15.06
C LYS A 353 -65.23 -10.63 -16.40
N SER A 354 -64.74 -11.23 -17.49
CA SER A 354 -65.19 -11.05 -18.88
C SER A 354 -65.68 -12.40 -19.45
N LYS A 355 -66.33 -12.39 -20.63
CA LYS A 355 -66.82 -13.61 -21.32
C LYS A 355 -65.70 -14.63 -21.58
N ASP A 356 -64.48 -14.16 -21.84
CA ASP A 356 -63.34 -15.02 -22.23
C ASP A 356 -62.25 -15.12 -21.14
N LEU A 357 -62.24 -14.24 -20.13
CA LEU A 357 -61.19 -14.22 -19.10
C LEU A 357 -61.76 -13.90 -17.71
N THR A 358 -61.52 -14.79 -16.75
CA THR A 358 -61.79 -14.55 -15.32
C THR A 358 -60.48 -14.66 -14.54
N LEU A 359 -60.09 -13.58 -13.87
CA LEU A 359 -58.87 -13.48 -13.06
C LEU A 359 -59.23 -13.52 -11.57
N MET A 360 -58.58 -14.43 -10.85
CA MET A 360 -58.73 -14.59 -9.41
C MET A 360 -57.41 -14.33 -8.68
N PHE A 361 -57.47 -13.56 -7.61
CA PHE A 361 -56.36 -13.32 -6.69
C PHE A 361 -56.39 -14.34 -5.55
N ASP A 362 -55.30 -15.05 -5.37
CA ASP A 362 -55.12 -15.99 -4.26
C ASP A 362 -54.46 -15.30 -3.05
N ARG A 363 -55.26 -14.98 -2.04
CA ARG A 363 -54.80 -14.28 -0.83
C ARG A 363 -53.85 -15.15 -0.01
N SER A 364 -54.12 -16.45 0.06
CA SER A 364 -53.32 -17.39 0.85
C SER A 364 -51.91 -17.59 0.30
N ILE A 365 -51.74 -17.51 -1.03
CA ILE A 365 -50.42 -17.52 -1.66
C ILE A 365 -49.70 -16.19 -1.43
N PHE A 366 -50.40 -15.06 -1.55
CA PHE A 366 -49.82 -13.73 -1.32
C PHE A 366 -49.30 -13.56 0.11
N GLU A 367 -50.06 -14.00 1.12
CA GLU A 367 -49.69 -13.92 2.55
C GLU A 367 -48.37 -14.63 2.89
N LYS A 368 -47.97 -15.64 2.10
CA LYS A 368 -46.67 -16.32 2.28
C LYS A 368 -45.52 -15.73 1.46
N ILE A 369 -45.81 -14.96 0.41
CA ILE A 369 -44.81 -14.38 -0.49
C ILE A 369 -44.41 -12.97 -0.07
N TYR A 370 -45.36 -12.14 0.39
CA TYR A 370 -45.10 -10.74 0.70
C TYR A 370 -44.01 -10.50 1.78
N PRO A 371 -43.83 -11.34 2.84
CA PRO A 371 -42.79 -11.08 3.84
C PRO A 371 -41.39 -11.21 3.23
N LEU A 372 -41.20 -12.18 2.32
CA LEU A 372 -39.93 -12.34 1.62
C LEU A 372 -39.67 -11.19 0.64
N MET A 373 -40.70 -10.60 0.04
CA MET A 373 -40.51 -9.42 -0.80
C MET A 373 -40.03 -8.22 0.00
N ILE A 374 -40.56 -8.01 1.21
CA ILE A 374 -40.10 -6.95 2.11
C ILE A 374 -38.62 -7.17 2.46
N VAL A 375 -38.25 -8.41 2.82
CA VAL A 375 -36.85 -8.77 3.09
C VAL A 375 -35.97 -8.60 1.85
N GLY A 376 -36.47 -8.95 0.66
CA GLY A 376 -35.76 -8.77 -0.62
C GLY A 376 -35.51 -7.29 -0.94
N VAL A 377 -36.49 -6.42 -0.74
CA VAL A 377 -36.34 -4.96 -0.92
C VAL A 377 -35.35 -4.39 0.08
N MET A 378 -35.39 -4.81 1.35
CA MET A 378 -34.41 -4.40 2.36
C MET A 378 -32.98 -4.84 2.00
N LEU A 379 -32.81 -6.07 1.50
CA LEU A 379 -31.52 -6.57 1.01
C LEU A 379 -31.02 -5.77 -0.19
N ILE A 380 -31.90 -5.47 -1.16
CA ILE A 380 -31.54 -4.66 -2.32
C ILE A 380 -31.17 -3.24 -1.91
N PHE A 381 -31.90 -2.64 -0.98
CA PHE A 381 -31.55 -1.33 -0.41
C PHE A 381 -30.16 -1.38 0.23
N GLY A 382 -29.88 -2.39 1.08
CA GLY A 382 -28.57 -2.54 1.73
C GLY A 382 -27.42 -2.76 0.75
N ILE A 383 -27.62 -3.61 -0.28
CA ILE A 383 -26.61 -3.83 -1.34
C ILE A 383 -26.40 -2.54 -2.13
N SER A 384 -27.48 -1.84 -2.51
CA SER A 384 -27.40 -0.58 -3.25
C SER A 384 -26.66 0.49 -2.46
N TYR A 385 -27.00 0.62 -1.17
CA TYR A 385 -26.35 1.55 -0.23
C TYR A 385 -24.86 1.27 -0.08
N TYR A 386 -24.50 -0.01 0.05
CA TYR A 386 -23.11 -0.42 0.10
C TYR A 386 -22.37 -0.10 -1.21
N THR A 387 -22.97 -0.42 -2.36
CA THR A 387 -22.35 -0.16 -3.66
C THR A 387 -22.19 1.32 -3.94
N GLN A 388 -23.11 2.16 -3.50
CA GLN A 388 -23.01 3.60 -3.63
C GLN A 388 -21.97 4.19 -2.67
N THR A 389 -21.83 3.64 -1.47
CA THR A 389 -20.74 4.01 -0.56
C THR A 389 -19.38 3.71 -1.18
N LEU A 390 -19.20 2.53 -1.80
CA LEU A 390 -17.95 2.20 -2.50
C LEU A 390 -17.70 3.11 -3.70
N LEU A 391 -18.76 3.42 -4.45
CA LEU A 391 -18.68 4.33 -5.59
C LEU A 391 -18.23 5.72 -5.15
N GLU A 392 -18.87 6.29 -4.13
CA GLU A 392 -18.52 7.60 -3.57
C GLU A 392 -17.07 7.61 -3.08
N ILE A 393 -16.59 6.56 -2.38
CA ILE A 393 -15.18 6.45 -1.97
C ILE A 393 -14.22 6.41 -3.15
N SER A 394 -14.51 5.58 -4.15
CA SER A 394 -13.66 5.49 -5.34
C SER A 394 -13.61 6.82 -6.08
N GLN A 395 -14.73 7.54 -6.12
CA GLN A 395 -14.85 8.82 -6.82
C GLN A 395 -14.11 9.93 -6.08
N THR A 396 -14.29 10.01 -4.77
CA THR A 396 -13.59 10.98 -3.92
C THR A 396 -12.09 10.74 -3.89
N ALA A 397 -11.63 9.50 -3.83
CA ALA A 397 -10.20 9.18 -3.90
C ALA A 397 -9.57 9.68 -5.21
N GLU A 398 -10.27 9.50 -6.33
CA GLU A 398 -9.81 9.97 -7.63
C GLU A 398 -9.89 11.50 -7.74
N GLU A 399 -10.95 12.14 -7.24
CA GLU A 399 -11.07 13.60 -7.17
C GLU A 399 -9.93 14.21 -6.34
N SER A 400 -9.58 13.60 -5.21
CA SER A 400 -8.46 14.00 -4.37
C SER A 400 -7.10 13.79 -5.05
N ARG A 401 -6.92 12.71 -5.80
CA ARG A 401 -5.69 12.46 -6.57
C ARG A 401 -5.48 13.51 -7.65
N VAL A 402 -6.54 13.84 -8.40
CA VAL A 402 -6.49 14.88 -9.45
C VAL A 402 -6.19 16.24 -8.84
N ALA A 403 -6.83 16.59 -7.72
CA ALA A 403 -6.56 17.83 -7.00
C ALA A 403 -5.09 17.95 -6.57
N LEU A 404 -4.48 16.86 -6.11
CA LEU A 404 -3.07 16.84 -5.73
C LEU A 404 -2.12 16.92 -6.92
N GLU A 405 -2.45 16.29 -8.05
CA GLU A 405 -1.68 16.42 -9.30
C GLU A 405 -1.72 17.86 -9.84
N GLU A 406 -2.85 18.54 -9.70
CA GLU A 406 -3.03 19.94 -10.08
C GLU A 406 -2.20 20.87 -9.18
N VAL A 407 -2.20 20.63 -7.88
CA VAL A 407 -1.34 21.36 -6.93
C VAL A 407 0.14 21.10 -7.20
N ALA A 408 0.51 19.86 -7.51
CA ALA A 408 1.88 19.50 -7.90
C ALA A 408 2.33 20.27 -9.15
N GLY A 409 1.48 20.30 -10.20
CA GLY A 409 1.77 21.02 -11.43
C GLY A 409 1.97 22.52 -11.19
N ARG A 410 1.12 23.14 -10.35
CA ARG A 410 1.27 24.56 -9.96
C ARG A 410 2.54 24.83 -9.17
N TYR A 411 2.91 23.91 -8.28
CA TYR A 411 4.16 24.00 -7.52
C TYR A 411 5.38 23.94 -8.44
N ASP A 412 5.43 22.95 -9.34
CA ASP A 412 6.53 22.76 -10.29
C ASP A 412 6.70 23.96 -11.21
N GLU A 413 5.59 24.47 -11.76
CA GLU A 413 5.61 25.65 -12.63
C GLU A 413 6.04 26.91 -11.87
N SER A 414 5.49 27.13 -10.67
CA SER A 414 5.91 28.25 -9.83
C SER A 414 7.40 28.17 -9.49
N SER A 415 7.93 26.97 -9.24
CA SER A 415 9.34 26.74 -8.97
C SER A 415 10.25 27.10 -10.15
N GLU A 416 9.89 26.69 -11.36
CA GLU A 416 10.67 27.03 -12.55
C GLU A 416 10.59 28.54 -12.87
N ASN A 417 9.41 29.16 -12.73
CA ASN A 417 9.24 30.60 -12.92
C ASN A 417 10.11 31.40 -11.94
N ARG A 418 10.18 30.98 -10.66
CA ARG A 418 11.08 31.59 -9.66
C ARG A 418 12.53 31.50 -10.09
N LYS A 419 12.96 30.35 -10.63
CA LYS A 419 14.34 30.15 -11.07
C LYS A 419 14.71 31.09 -12.22
N VAL A 420 13.82 31.22 -13.21
CA VAL A 420 13.99 32.14 -14.36
C VAL A 420 14.09 33.59 -13.88
N ILE A 421 13.17 34.03 -13.03
CA ILE A 421 13.17 35.40 -12.47
C ILE A 421 14.45 35.63 -11.66
N ARG A 422 14.82 34.71 -10.76
CA ARG A 422 16.03 34.81 -9.93
C ARG A 422 17.29 34.92 -10.78
N GLU A 423 17.46 34.07 -11.79
CA GLU A 423 18.63 34.09 -12.67
C GLU A 423 18.77 35.43 -13.40
N TYR A 424 17.66 35.98 -13.87
CA TYR A 424 17.64 37.29 -14.51
C TYR A 424 18.08 38.42 -13.55
N TYR A 425 17.54 38.46 -12.33
CA TYR A 425 17.93 39.46 -11.32
C TYR A 425 19.39 39.32 -10.90
N ASN A 426 19.86 38.09 -10.66
CA ASN A 426 21.26 37.81 -10.33
C ASN A 426 22.22 38.35 -11.40
N ASN A 427 21.94 38.09 -12.68
CA ASN A 427 22.77 38.56 -13.79
C ASN A 427 22.78 40.09 -13.93
N ARG A 428 21.64 40.74 -13.72
CA ARG A 428 21.51 42.19 -13.73
C ARG A 428 22.35 42.84 -12.63
N PHE A 429 22.17 42.39 -11.38
CA PHE A 429 22.90 42.98 -10.26
C PHE A 429 24.39 42.68 -10.28
N LEU A 430 24.78 41.52 -10.82
CA LEU A 430 26.18 41.23 -11.08
C LEU A 430 26.79 42.26 -12.06
N SER A 431 26.04 42.64 -13.10
CA SER A 431 26.47 43.68 -14.06
C SER A 431 26.59 45.05 -13.37
N LYS A 432 25.65 45.39 -12.48
CA LYS A 432 25.76 46.61 -11.63
C LYS A 432 26.97 46.56 -10.70
N ALA A 433 27.23 45.45 -10.01
CA ALA A 433 28.37 45.29 -9.12
C ALA A 433 29.70 45.47 -9.86
N LYS A 434 29.81 44.90 -11.07
CA LYS A 434 30.98 45.09 -11.96
C LYS A 434 31.15 46.54 -12.38
N LEU A 435 30.04 47.22 -12.71
CA LEU A 435 30.10 48.64 -13.02
C LEU A 435 30.59 49.44 -11.82
N ILE A 436 30.01 49.25 -10.62
CA ILE A 436 30.42 49.94 -9.38
C ILE A 436 31.89 49.67 -9.05
N ALA A 437 32.36 48.43 -9.20
CA ALA A 437 33.77 48.08 -9.05
C ALA A 437 34.63 48.95 -9.97
N TYR A 438 34.28 48.99 -11.26
CA TYR A 438 34.95 49.85 -12.24
C TYR A 438 34.89 51.35 -11.86
N LEU A 439 33.75 51.85 -11.33
CA LEU A 439 33.61 53.23 -10.85
C LEU A 439 34.71 53.58 -9.83
N ILE A 440 34.96 52.65 -8.91
CA ILE A 440 35.88 52.84 -7.80
C ILE A 440 37.34 52.73 -8.26
N GLU A 441 37.66 51.86 -9.23
CA GLU A 441 39.02 51.76 -9.82
C GLU A 441 39.42 53.07 -10.52
N GLU A 442 38.46 53.69 -11.20
CA GLU A 442 38.67 54.88 -12.03
C GLU A 442 38.60 56.18 -11.22
N ASP A 443 37.67 56.32 -10.28
CA ASP A 443 37.60 57.44 -9.33
C ASP A 443 37.65 56.97 -7.87
N PRO A 444 38.85 56.78 -7.29
CA PRO A 444 39.01 56.37 -5.90
C PRO A 444 38.82 57.53 -4.91
N SER A 445 38.24 58.66 -5.33
CA SER A 445 37.95 59.78 -4.41
C SER A 445 37.07 59.34 -3.24
N VAL A 446 36.20 58.35 -3.46
CA VAL A 446 35.36 57.68 -2.47
C VAL A 446 36.18 57.03 -1.34
N LEU A 447 37.33 56.44 -1.67
CA LEU A 447 38.24 55.79 -0.71
C LEU A 447 39.13 56.79 0.05
N ASN A 448 39.21 58.04 -0.44
CA ASN A 448 40.07 59.09 0.12
C ASN A 448 39.32 60.12 0.99
N GLU A 449 38.03 59.93 1.24
CA GLU A 449 37.25 60.88 2.03
C GLU A 449 37.76 60.98 3.49
N PRO A 450 37.93 62.20 4.03
CA PRO A 450 38.42 62.37 5.38
C PRO A 450 37.34 61.98 6.40
N THR A 451 37.54 60.86 7.08
CA THR A 451 36.61 60.37 8.11
C THR A 451 36.96 60.86 9.51
N SER A 452 35.93 60.95 10.37
CA SER A 452 36.06 61.37 11.78
C SER A 452 36.15 60.20 12.76
N PHE A 453 36.02 58.96 12.27
CA PHE A 453 35.98 57.75 13.07
C PHE A 453 37.30 56.97 12.91
N VAL A 454 37.78 56.35 13.99
CA VAL A 454 39.00 55.52 13.99
C VAL A 454 38.58 54.12 14.42
N HIS A 455 39.04 53.10 13.71
CA HIS A 455 38.72 51.72 14.04
C HIS A 455 39.55 51.25 15.24
N TYR A 456 38.91 50.56 16.19
CA TYR A 456 39.58 50.02 17.38
C TYR A 456 38.85 48.77 17.87
N ASP A 457 39.63 47.76 18.25
CA ASP A 457 39.14 46.57 18.94
C ASP A 457 39.19 46.80 20.46
N TYR A 458 38.30 46.12 21.19
CA TYR A 458 38.43 45.99 22.63
C TYR A 458 39.09 44.66 22.94
N VAL A 459 40.33 44.72 23.41
CA VAL A 459 41.03 43.55 23.96
C VAL A 459 41.19 43.82 25.45
N GLU A 460 40.60 42.97 26.29
CA GLU A 460 40.62 43.12 27.76
C GLU A 460 40.16 44.52 28.25
N ASP A 461 39.07 45.06 27.69
CA ASP A 461 38.50 46.39 28.01
C ASP A 461 39.38 47.61 27.66
N GLU A 462 40.55 47.43 27.04
CA GLU A 462 41.36 48.52 26.48
C GLU A 462 41.13 48.68 24.97
N LYS A 463 41.04 49.95 24.52
CA LYS A 463 40.91 50.28 23.10
C LYS A 463 42.26 50.06 22.40
N VAL A 464 42.34 49.01 21.60
CA VAL A 464 43.48 48.72 20.73
C VAL A 464 43.14 49.25 19.33
N TYR A 465 43.82 50.32 18.92
CA TYR A 465 43.67 50.84 17.56
C TYR A 465 44.33 49.87 16.57
N GLN A 466 43.61 49.48 15.52
CA GLN A 466 44.22 48.71 14.44
C GLN A 466 45.17 49.61 13.64
N ILE A 467 46.24 49.01 13.13
CA ILE A 467 47.38 49.69 12.54
C ILE A 467 47.66 48.99 11.21
N ASP A 468 47.90 49.76 10.14
CA ASP A 468 48.28 49.19 8.83
C ASP A 468 49.69 48.57 8.88
N ASP A 469 50.08 47.87 7.80
CA ASP A 469 51.39 47.21 7.66
C ASP A 469 52.59 48.16 7.81
N GLU A 470 52.35 49.48 7.82
CA GLU A 470 53.34 50.53 7.94
C GLU A 470 53.33 51.23 9.30
N GLY A 471 52.53 50.76 10.26
CA GLY A 471 52.51 51.28 11.62
C GLY A 471 51.62 52.52 11.82
N ASN A 472 50.78 52.89 10.84
CA ASN A 472 49.82 53.97 10.96
C ASN A 472 48.47 53.48 11.49
N ARG A 473 47.85 54.23 12.41
CA ARG A 473 46.48 53.92 12.87
C ARG A 473 45.54 53.87 11.67
N LEU A 474 44.86 52.75 11.49
CA LEU A 474 43.77 52.61 10.53
C LEU A 474 42.67 53.60 10.93
N LYS A 475 42.57 54.69 10.16
CA LYS A 475 41.39 55.54 10.20
C LYS A 475 40.24 54.68 9.70
N SER A 476 39.12 54.66 10.43
CA SER A 476 37.94 53.97 9.94
C SER A 476 37.50 54.73 8.70
N VAL A 477 37.57 54.12 7.51
CA VAL A 477 36.99 54.70 6.29
C VAL A 477 35.47 54.46 6.36
N GLY A 478 34.86 54.97 7.42
CA GLY A 478 33.46 54.77 7.78
C GLY A 478 32.56 55.78 7.09
N SER A 479 31.55 55.24 6.39
CA SER A 479 30.46 55.89 5.66
C SER A 479 30.93 56.99 4.70
N SER A 480 31.40 56.60 3.53
CA SER A 480 31.44 57.57 2.43
C SER A 480 30.00 57.95 2.09
N GLU A 481 29.69 59.25 2.17
CA GLU A 481 28.37 59.78 1.76
C GLU A 481 28.09 59.41 0.30
N LYS A 482 29.16 59.27 -0.51
CA LYS A 482 29.08 58.78 -1.90
C LYS A 482 28.77 57.29 -2.03
N LEU A 483 29.31 56.41 -1.17
CA LEU A 483 28.92 55.00 -1.19
C LEU A 483 27.47 54.81 -0.75
N LEU A 484 27.00 55.61 0.21
CA LEU A 484 25.60 55.60 0.61
C LEU A 484 24.68 56.12 -0.50
N ASP A 485 25.06 57.19 -1.19
CA ASP A 485 24.34 57.72 -2.36
C ASP A 485 24.32 56.70 -3.52
N LEU A 486 25.43 55.99 -3.77
CA LEU A 486 25.47 54.87 -4.72
C LEU A 486 24.53 53.74 -4.30
N CYS A 487 24.47 53.37 -3.02
CA CYS A 487 23.51 52.37 -2.53
C CYS A 487 22.06 52.83 -2.72
N GLU A 488 21.74 54.08 -2.34
CA GLU A 488 20.38 54.64 -2.42
C GLU A 488 19.88 54.75 -3.86
N ARG A 489 20.75 55.13 -4.81
CA ARG A 489 20.39 55.25 -6.24
C ARG A 489 20.28 53.91 -6.96
N ASN A 490 21.01 52.89 -6.50
CA ASN A 490 21.05 51.58 -7.15
C ASN A 490 20.20 50.49 -6.47
N ASP A 491 19.37 50.87 -5.50
CA ASP A 491 18.55 49.96 -4.69
C ASP A 491 19.36 48.87 -3.97
N LEU A 492 20.60 49.20 -3.58
CA LEU A 492 21.46 48.30 -2.82
C LEU A 492 21.24 48.51 -1.32
N GLU A 493 21.38 47.43 -0.55
CA GLU A 493 21.34 47.49 0.92
C GLU A 493 22.67 48.00 1.48
N SER A 494 23.77 47.47 0.94
CA SER A 494 25.11 47.81 1.41
C SER A 494 26.16 47.60 0.33
N ILE A 495 27.26 48.35 0.44
CA ILE A 495 28.48 48.11 -0.31
C ILE A 495 29.61 47.95 0.71
N TYR A 496 30.35 46.85 0.62
CA TYR A 496 31.56 46.58 1.38
C TYR A 496 32.74 46.42 0.44
N ILE A 497 33.88 46.99 0.82
CA ILE A 497 35.13 46.94 0.09
C ILE A 497 36.16 46.29 1.00
N PHE A 498 36.76 45.17 0.59
CA PHE A 498 37.71 44.40 1.40
C PHE A 498 39.12 44.40 0.82
N ASP A 499 40.14 44.48 1.67
CA ASP A 499 41.54 44.31 1.28
C ASP A 499 41.89 42.86 0.92
N GLU A 500 43.15 42.63 0.52
CA GLU A 500 43.69 41.31 0.16
C GLU A 500 43.71 40.29 1.31
N HIS A 501 43.42 40.73 2.54
CA HIS A 501 43.34 39.88 3.73
C HIS A 501 41.89 39.65 4.20
N GLY A 502 40.91 40.27 3.54
CA GLY A 502 39.50 40.17 3.89
C GLY A 502 39.06 41.16 4.99
N ASN A 503 39.84 42.21 5.25
CA ASN A 503 39.46 43.30 6.15
C ASN A 503 38.70 44.38 5.38
N THR A 504 37.62 44.90 5.98
CA THR A 504 36.87 46.01 5.36
C THR A 504 37.73 47.28 5.29
N ILE A 505 38.02 47.75 4.07
CA ILE A 505 38.64 49.04 3.78
C ILE A 505 37.62 50.15 3.90
N ALA A 506 36.47 50.02 3.22
CA ALA A 506 35.41 51.03 3.17
C ALA A 506 34.03 50.38 3.10
N THR A 507 33.02 51.05 3.65
CA THR A 507 31.64 50.56 3.64
C THR A 507 30.63 51.70 3.62
N SER A 508 29.45 51.43 3.05
CA SER A 508 28.29 52.30 3.11
C SER A 508 27.57 52.27 4.46
N THR A 509 27.86 51.30 5.34
CA THR A 509 27.14 51.13 6.61
C THR A 509 27.88 51.80 7.79
N PRO A 510 27.17 52.53 8.68
CA PRO A 510 27.82 53.37 9.69
C PRO A 510 28.35 52.64 10.94
N ASN A 511 28.05 51.34 11.14
CA ASN A 511 28.31 50.65 12.42
C ASN A 511 28.91 49.22 12.33
N TRP A 512 29.27 48.71 11.15
CA TRP A 512 29.78 47.33 11.01
C TRP A 512 31.03 47.26 10.13
N PHE A 513 32.20 47.10 10.75
CA PHE A 513 33.40 46.60 10.07
C PHE A 513 33.32 45.07 10.06
N PHE A 514 33.02 44.53 8.89
CA PHE A 514 32.92 43.10 8.69
C PHE A 514 34.28 42.52 8.29
N TYR A 515 34.58 41.32 8.75
CA TYR A 515 35.76 40.57 8.31
C TYR A 515 35.27 39.27 7.70
N LEU A 516 35.84 38.91 6.56
CA LEU A 516 35.55 37.62 5.96
C LEU A 516 36.04 36.50 6.90
N SER A 517 35.22 35.48 7.11
CA SER A 517 35.57 34.35 7.98
C SER A 517 36.23 33.24 7.19
N HIS A 518 37.27 32.62 7.75
CA HIS A 518 37.90 31.42 7.17
C HIS A 518 37.17 30.11 7.54
N ASP A 519 36.12 30.19 8.37
CA ASP A 519 35.30 29.05 8.76
C ASP A 519 34.40 28.61 7.59
N GLU A 520 34.50 27.35 7.15
CA GLU A 520 33.69 26.83 6.04
C GLU A 520 32.18 26.86 6.32
N GLU A 521 31.76 26.90 7.60
CA GLU A 521 30.35 27.02 7.98
C GLU A 521 29.85 28.48 8.00
N ALA A 522 30.75 29.47 7.92
CA ALA A 522 30.38 30.89 7.96
C ALA A 522 29.94 31.43 6.59
N GLN A 523 28.89 32.27 6.60
CA GLN A 523 28.28 32.83 5.39
C GLN A 523 29.25 33.63 4.50
N SER A 524 30.30 34.24 5.07
CA SER A 524 31.27 35.03 4.32
C SER A 524 32.45 34.25 3.74
N SER A 525 32.62 32.99 4.12
CA SER A 525 33.76 32.16 3.70
C SER A 525 33.88 31.97 2.18
N PRO A 526 32.79 31.77 1.42
CA PRO A 526 32.87 31.63 -0.03
C PRO A 526 33.49 32.83 -0.76
N PHE A 527 33.47 34.03 -0.17
CA PHE A 527 34.05 35.24 -0.78
C PHE A 527 35.58 35.25 -0.80
N TYR A 528 36.25 34.41 0.02
CA TYR A 528 37.69 34.23 -0.07
C TYR A 528 38.13 33.61 -1.40
N ASP A 529 37.29 32.80 -2.05
CA ASP A 529 37.58 32.29 -3.40
C ASP A 529 37.76 33.43 -4.42
N VAL A 530 37.16 34.59 -4.17
CA VAL A 530 37.23 35.77 -5.03
C VAL A 530 38.55 36.54 -4.79
N ILE A 531 38.95 36.67 -3.52
CA ILE A 531 40.21 37.32 -3.11
C ILE A 531 41.43 36.46 -3.50
N ASP A 532 41.38 35.14 -3.25
CA ASP A 532 42.44 34.16 -3.59
C ASP A 532 42.67 34.00 -5.10
N GLY A 533 41.80 34.59 -5.93
CA GLY A 533 41.85 34.49 -7.38
C GLY A 533 41.40 33.15 -7.95
N LYS A 534 40.59 32.38 -7.21
CA LYS A 534 39.93 31.16 -7.73
C LYS A 534 38.71 31.51 -8.58
N LYS A 535 38.04 32.63 -8.30
CA LYS A 535 36.88 33.16 -9.02
C LYS A 535 37.03 34.68 -9.21
N ASP A 536 36.51 35.22 -10.31
CA ASP A 536 36.48 36.69 -10.52
C ASP A 536 35.19 37.34 -10.02
N THR A 537 34.13 36.54 -9.88
CA THR A 537 32.84 36.97 -9.34
C THR A 537 32.17 35.82 -8.59
N LEU A 538 31.38 36.15 -7.57
CA LEU A 538 30.56 35.21 -6.82
C LEU A 538 29.17 35.81 -6.59
N VAL A 539 28.13 35.09 -6.99
CA VAL A 539 26.75 35.41 -6.60
C VAL A 539 26.36 34.38 -5.54
N GLN A 540 26.11 34.83 -4.32
CA GLN A 540 25.65 33.96 -3.25
C GLN A 540 24.15 33.69 -3.40
N GLU A 541 23.68 32.50 -3.01
CA GLU A 541 22.23 32.30 -2.84
C GLU A 541 21.73 33.12 -1.63
N PRO A 542 20.48 33.62 -1.64
CA PRO A 542 19.92 34.32 -0.49
C PRO A 542 20.01 33.45 0.77
N MET A 543 20.46 34.04 1.88
CA MET A 543 20.53 33.35 3.17
C MET A 543 20.00 34.26 4.27
N THR A 544 19.41 33.63 5.30
CA THR A 544 19.00 34.35 6.50
C THR A 544 20.23 34.84 7.24
N SER A 545 20.38 36.15 7.35
CA SER A 545 21.41 36.79 8.15
C SER A 545 21.27 36.46 9.64
N ASP A 546 22.32 36.70 10.42
CA ASP A 546 22.29 36.54 11.89
C ASP A 546 21.21 37.40 12.58
N MET A 547 20.66 38.39 11.87
CA MET A 547 19.57 39.28 12.33
C MET A 547 18.17 38.76 11.95
N GLY A 548 18.08 37.63 11.24
CA GLY A 548 16.81 37.02 10.82
C GLY A 548 16.24 37.56 9.50
N GLU A 549 16.95 38.45 8.81
CA GLU A 549 16.56 39.03 7.52
C GLU A 549 17.21 38.24 6.38
N GLU A 550 16.47 37.94 5.30
CA GLU A 550 17.08 37.34 4.11
C GLU A 550 17.93 38.39 3.39
N SER A 551 19.22 38.12 3.20
CA SER A 551 20.11 38.99 2.43
C SER A 551 20.86 38.16 1.40
N GLN A 552 21.07 38.76 0.23
CA GLN A 552 21.87 38.16 -0.84
C GLN A 552 23.08 39.06 -1.11
N TYR A 553 24.27 38.45 -1.17
CA TYR A 553 25.51 39.16 -1.41
C TYR A 553 26.14 38.76 -2.75
N ILE A 554 26.58 39.76 -3.52
CA ILE A 554 27.35 39.55 -4.75
C ILE A 554 28.75 40.12 -4.56
N GLY A 555 29.76 39.30 -4.84
CA GLY A 555 31.17 39.64 -4.78
C GLY A 555 31.76 39.79 -6.17
N VAL A 556 32.48 40.87 -6.41
CA VAL A 556 33.21 41.14 -7.65
C VAL A 556 34.63 41.54 -7.32
N VAL A 557 35.60 40.97 -8.05
CA VAL A 557 36.99 41.41 -7.97
C VAL A 557 37.11 42.84 -8.47
N PHE A 558 37.83 43.67 -7.73
CA PHE A 558 38.29 44.97 -8.21
C PHE A 558 39.71 45.24 -7.73
N HIS A 559 40.39 46.19 -8.36
CA HIS A 559 41.76 46.57 -8.05
C HIS A 559 41.83 48.02 -7.59
N TYR A 560 42.49 48.27 -6.45
CA TYR A 560 42.80 49.64 -6.03
C TYR A 560 44.29 49.91 -6.06
N TYR A 561 44.64 51.17 -6.25
CA TYR A 561 46.03 51.61 -6.38
C TYR A 561 46.36 52.59 -5.27
N THR A 562 47.51 52.44 -4.64
CA THR A 562 47.91 53.32 -3.53
C THR A 562 49.25 53.98 -3.79
N THR A 563 49.40 55.22 -3.33
CA THR A 563 50.66 55.95 -3.29
C THR A 563 50.83 56.66 -1.95
N LYS A 564 52.02 57.17 -1.66
CA LYS A 564 52.27 57.97 -0.45
C LYS A 564 52.20 59.46 -0.77
N ASP A 565 51.34 60.20 -0.08
CA ASP A 565 51.35 61.67 -0.10
C ASP A 565 52.64 62.18 0.58
N SER A 566 52.98 63.45 0.35
CA SER A 566 54.07 64.26 0.94
C SER A 566 54.23 64.18 2.48
N ARG A 567 53.29 63.55 3.18
CA ARG A 567 53.28 63.31 4.63
C ARG A 567 53.42 61.83 5.00
N GLY A 568 53.75 60.95 4.05
CA GLY A 568 53.88 59.51 4.24
C GLY A 568 52.55 58.77 4.44
N ARG A 569 51.41 59.38 4.09
CA ARG A 569 50.08 58.77 4.23
C ARG A 569 49.69 58.06 2.94
N THR A 570 49.13 56.87 3.07
CA THR A 570 48.51 56.14 1.96
C THR A 570 47.35 56.94 1.40
N VAL A 571 47.37 57.18 0.08
CA VAL A 571 46.33 57.83 -0.70
C VAL A 571 46.00 56.91 -1.86
N TYR A 572 44.71 56.66 -2.07
CA TYR A 572 44.23 55.87 -3.19
C TYR A 572 44.30 56.71 -4.47
N VAL A 573 44.81 56.15 -5.55
CA VAL A 573 44.98 56.84 -6.84
C VAL A 573 44.30 56.07 -7.95
N SER A 574 43.87 56.79 -8.98
CA SER A 574 43.13 56.17 -10.08
C SER A 574 43.99 55.14 -10.81
N ARG A 575 43.34 54.16 -11.43
CA ARG A 575 44.00 53.23 -12.36
C ARG A 575 44.78 53.95 -13.45
N TYR A 576 44.22 55.02 -14.01
CA TYR A 576 44.87 55.86 -15.00
C TYR A 576 46.22 56.42 -14.51
N ASP A 577 46.30 56.90 -13.26
CA ASP A 577 47.54 57.42 -12.70
C ASP A 577 48.60 56.33 -12.53
N TYR A 578 48.19 55.12 -12.13
CA TYR A 578 49.06 53.94 -12.08
C TYR A 578 49.60 53.56 -13.47
N GLU A 579 48.74 53.39 -14.46
CA GLU A 579 49.13 53.03 -15.83
C GLU A 579 50.02 54.12 -16.47
N SER A 580 49.72 55.40 -16.24
CA SER A 580 50.55 56.54 -16.66
C SER A 580 51.94 56.53 -16.01
N SER A 581 52.03 56.09 -14.75
CA SER A 581 53.32 55.93 -14.05
C SER A 581 54.17 54.80 -14.66
N LEU A 582 53.55 53.68 -15.05
CA LEU A 582 54.20 52.57 -15.74
C LEU A 582 54.71 52.97 -17.13
N GLU A 583 53.96 53.78 -17.87
CA GLU A 583 54.40 54.29 -19.17
C GLU A 583 55.58 55.26 -19.08
N LYS A 584 55.57 56.15 -18.07
CA LYS A 584 56.69 57.07 -17.80
C LYS A 584 57.96 56.29 -17.41
N GLY A 585 57.83 55.20 -16.66
CA GLY A 585 58.91 54.25 -16.37
C GLY A 585 59.48 53.57 -17.63
N LYS A 586 58.63 53.18 -18.59
CA LYS A 586 59.06 52.59 -19.88
C LYS A 586 59.74 53.60 -20.82
N LYS A 587 59.36 54.88 -20.81
CA LYS A 587 59.97 55.95 -21.64
C LYS A 587 61.28 56.50 -21.04
N GLY A 588 61.44 56.45 -19.71
CA GLY A 588 62.68 56.83 -19.01
C GLY A 588 63.87 55.90 -19.28
N ASN A 589 63.61 54.63 -19.62
CA ASN A 589 64.65 53.60 -19.71
C ASN A 589 65.31 53.44 -21.11
N LYS A 590 65.25 54.47 -21.96
CA LYS A 590 66.03 54.55 -23.22
C LYS A 590 67.09 55.65 -23.25
N LYS A 591 67.31 56.36 -22.14
CA LYS A 591 68.28 57.46 -22.10
C LYS A 591 68.99 57.64 -20.75
N ALA A 592 69.37 56.54 -20.10
CA ALA A 592 70.34 56.54 -19.01
C ALA A 592 70.96 55.15 -18.85
N ALA A 593 71.83 54.77 -19.79
CA ALA A 593 72.79 53.68 -19.62
C ALA A 593 74.19 54.25 -19.87
N ALA A 594 74.67 55.05 -18.93
CA ALA A 594 76.07 55.35 -18.68
C ALA A 594 76.18 56.26 -17.44
N GLU A 595 76.92 55.77 -16.44
CA GLU A 595 77.57 56.56 -15.36
C GLU A 595 76.67 57.19 -14.30
N SER A 596 76.29 56.42 -13.27
CA SER A 596 76.81 56.56 -11.89
C SER A 596 76.04 55.64 -10.93
N GLU A 597 76.68 54.56 -10.50
CA GLU A 597 76.30 53.83 -9.29
C GLU A 597 76.75 54.64 -8.07
N ALA A 598 75.91 54.64 -7.03
CA ALA A 598 75.98 55.37 -5.77
C ALA A 598 75.24 56.72 -5.76
N GLU A 599 74.25 56.80 -4.87
CA GLU A 599 73.31 57.92 -4.61
C GLU A 599 72.06 57.97 -5.50
N ALA A 600 71.23 56.92 -5.40
CA ALA A 600 69.79 56.96 -5.70
C ALA A 600 69.03 56.07 -4.71
N GLU A 601 69.16 56.36 -3.42
CA GLU A 601 68.23 55.94 -2.38
C GLU A 601 67.63 57.22 -1.79
N GLU A 602 66.61 57.77 -2.44
CA GLU A 602 65.51 58.56 -1.84
C GLU A 602 64.53 59.01 -2.94
N GLU A 603 63.26 58.61 -2.76
CA GLU A 603 62.04 58.95 -3.51
C GLU A 603 61.83 58.40 -4.95
N GLU A 604 61.71 57.07 -5.07
CA GLU A 604 60.74 56.48 -6.02
C GLU A 604 59.38 56.33 -5.31
N GLN A 605 58.46 57.27 -5.52
CA GLN A 605 57.04 57.06 -5.18
C GLN A 605 56.41 56.16 -6.26
N GLY A 606 56.63 54.85 -6.15
CA GLY A 606 55.97 53.84 -6.96
C GLY A 606 54.53 53.63 -6.48
N ILE A 607 53.56 53.77 -7.38
CA ILE A 607 52.17 53.42 -7.11
C ILE A 607 52.09 51.88 -7.04
N THR A 608 51.46 51.33 -6.00
CA THR A 608 51.27 49.89 -5.79
C THR A 608 49.84 49.47 -6.14
N GLU A 609 49.69 48.33 -6.83
CA GLU A 609 48.42 47.71 -7.20
C GLU A 609 48.05 46.61 -6.20
N HIS A 610 46.79 46.61 -5.75
CA HIS A 610 46.25 45.64 -4.80
C HIS A 610 45.00 44.98 -5.37
N ARG A 611 44.84 43.67 -5.16
CA ARG A 611 43.61 42.94 -5.50
C ARG A 611 42.64 43.03 -4.32
N SER A 612 41.38 43.32 -4.61
CA SER A 612 40.38 43.65 -3.61
C SER A 612 39.02 43.04 -3.99
N LEU A 613 38.11 42.98 -3.02
CA LEU A 613 36.75 42.47 -3.21
C LEU A 613 35.75 43.60 -2.97
N LEU A 614 34.90 43.85 -3.96
CA LEU A 614 33.67 44.62 -3.79
C LEU A 614 32.54 43.63 -3.53
N GLN A 615 31.91 43.73 -2.37
CA GLN A 615 30.70 42.99 -2.06
C GLN A 615 29.52 43.97 -2.01
N ILE A 616 28.48 43.69 -2.79
CA ILE A 616 27.21 44.40 -2.70
C ILE A 616 26.20 43.51 -1.98
N GLY A 617 25.46 44.09 -1.03
CA GLY A 617 24.30 43.48 -0.39
C GLY A 617 23.02 43.96 -1.06
N MET A 618 22.13 43.04 -1.37
CA MET A 618 20.79 43.35 -1.86
C MET A 618 19.80 43.40 -0.72
N LYS A 619 18.86 44.36 -0.80
CA LYS A 619 17.77 44.47 0.16
C LYS A 619 16.98 43.16 0.17
N GLY A 620 16.79 42.60 1.36
CA GLY A 620 15.98 41.41 1.58
C GLY A 620 14.56 41.52 1.01
N GLU A 621 13.91 42.68 1.17
CA GLU A 621 12.56 42.94 0.63
C GLU A 621 12.46 42.77 -0.89
N LEU A 622 13.53 43.04 -1.65
CA LEU A 622 13.55 42.86 -3.09
C LEU A 622 13.65 41.37 -3.44
N THR A 623 14.50 40.64 -2.73
CA THR A 623 14.65 39.19 -2.88
C THR A 623 13.37 38.46 -2.46
N ASP A 624 12.77 38.87 -1.34
CA ASP A 624 11.51 38.37 -0.78
C ASP A 624 10.29 38.72 -1.63
N SER A 625 10.21 39.91 -2.23
CA SER A 625 9.09 40.27 -3.12
C SER A 625 9.18 39.61 -4.50
N LEU A 626 10.40 39.29 -4.96
CA LEU A 626 10.64 38.58 -6.21
C LEU A 626 10.54 37.06 -6.08
N LEU A 627 10.71 36.55 -4.85
CA LEU A 627 10.64 35.14 -4.48
C LEU A 627 9.48 34.84 -3.53
N GLU A 628 8.54 35.79 -3.37
CA GLU A 628 7.43 35.72 -2.41
C GLU A 628 6.93 34.28 -2.40
N PRO A 629 6.78 33.64 -1.21
CA PRO A 629 6.29 32.28 -1.14
C PRO A 629 4.96 32.33 -1.84
N THR A 630 4.92 31.78 -3.07
CA THR A 630 3.76 31.73 -3.94
C THR A 630 2.58 31.61 -3.03
N GLU A 631 1.75 32.66 -2.97
CA GLU A 631 0.66 32.75 -2.00
C GLU A 631 0.18 31.33 -1.74
N LEU A 632 0.45 30.74 -0.57
CA LEU A 632 0.17 29.31 -0.39
C LEU A 632 -1.32 29.06 -0.67
N SER A 633 -2.14 30.10 -0.45
CA SER A 633 -3.48 30.23 -1.03
C SER A 633 -3.54 29.95 -2.53
N TYR A 634 -2.77 30.60 -3.41
CA TYR A 634 -2.74 30.31 -4.85
C TYR A 634 -2.29 28.89 -5.20
N ILE A 635 -1.30 28.29 -4.54
CA ILE A 635 -0.87 26.90 -4.86
C ILE A 635 -1.91 25.88 -4.37
N PHE A 636 -2.46 26.08 -3.17
CA PHE A 636 -3.33 25.11 -2.52
C PHE A 636 -4.84 25.42 -2.64
N SER A 637 -5.22 26.59 -3.17
CA SER A 637 -6.62 26.87 -3.50
C SER A 637 -7.01 26.00 -4.68
N THR A 638 -7.84 25.00 -4.44
CA THR A 638 -8.46 24.23 -5.51
C THR A 638 -9.94 24.16 -5.25
N SER A 639 -10.74 24.33 -6.30
CA SER A 639 -12.19 24.16 -6.23
C SER A 639 -12.64 22.77 -6.68
N THR A 640 -11.69 21.87 -7.01
CA THR A 640 -11.97 20.49 -7.43
C THR A 640 -12.54 19.66 -6.28
N LEU A 641 -12.11 19.95 -5.05
CA LEU A 641 -12.57 19.27 -3.85
C LEU A 641 -13.94 19.83 -3.43
N LYS A 642 -15.02 19.09 -3.73
CA LYS A 642 -16.38 19.46 -3.30
C LYS A 642 -16.49 19.54 -1.78
N GLY A 643 -16.41 20.77 -1.26
CA GLY A 643 -16.39 21.11 0.16
C GLY A 643 -15.28 20.41 0.96
N GLY A 644 -14.25 19.97 0.26
CA GLY A 644 -13.00 19.54 0.87
C GLY A 644 -11.98 20.67 0.93
N HIS A 645 -10.90 20.42 1.66
CA HIS A 645 -9.84 21.36 1.89
C HIS A 645 -8.48 20.72 1.67
N MET A 646 -7.50 21.52 1.26
CA MET A 646 -6.10 21.12 1.20
C MET A 646 -5.41 21.40 2.53
N ILE A 647 -4.50 20.52 2.92
CA ILE A 647 -3.61 20.69 4.07
C ILE A 647 -2.18 20.38 3.68
N LEU A 648 -1.22 21.05 4.30
CA LEU A 648 0.20 20.82 4.05
C LEU A 648 0.95 20.65 5.36
N PHE A 649 1.67 19.53 5.46
CA PHE A 649 2.58 19.23 6.54
C PHE A 649 4.03 19.27 6.05
N ASP A 650 4.91 19.78 6.88
CA ASP A 650 6.36 19.70 6.70
C ASP A 650 6.84 18.24 6.82
N ALA A 651 7.86 17.83 6.05
CA ALA A 651 8.46 16.49 6.18
C ALA A 651 9.56 16.41 7.25
N SER A 652 9.81 17.49 7.99
CA SER A 652 10.63 17.49 9.22
C SER A 652 10.09 16.51 10.27
N GLU A 653 10.93 16.13 11.26
CA GLU A 653 10.54 15.18 12.32
C GLU A 653 9.29 15.61 13.10
N GLU A 654 9.05 16.92 13.23
CA GLU A 654 7.91 17.49 13.96
C GLU A 654 6.61 17.55 13.15
N GLN A 655 6.67 17.38 11.81
CA GLN A 655 5.52 17.33 10.90
C GLN A 655 4.49 18.45 11.15
N VAL A 656 4.96 19.70 11.17
CA VAL A 656 4.15 20.87 11.48
C VAL A 656 3.26 21.25 10.28
N CYS A 657 2.00 21.57 10.54
CA CYS A 657 1.06 22.07 9.56
C CYS A 657 1.45 23.50 9.12
N ARG A 658 1.78 23.69 7.84
CA ARG A 658 2.13 25.01 7.28
C ARG A 658 0.97 25.67 6.54
N TYR A 659 0.02 24.87 6.05
CA TYR A 659 -1.17 25.38 5.37
C TYR A 659 -2.38 24.54 5.76
N ALA A 660 -3.46 25.21 6.16
CA ALA A 660 -4.75 24.61 6.46
C ALA A 660 -5.88 25.61 6.17
N PRO A 661 -7.10 25.14 5.86
CA PRO A 661 -8.27 26.00 5.62
C PRO A 661 -8.69 26.80 6.86
N ASN A 662 -8.34 26.31 8.04
CA ASN A 662 -8.62 26.94 9.32
C ASN A 662 -7.30 27.46 9.87
N GLU A 663 -7.19 28.78 10.01
CA GLU A 663 -5.98 29.45 10.51
C GLU A 663 -5.52 28.90 11.87
N THR A 664 -6.45 28.36 12.68
CA THR A 664 -6.12 27.76 13.98
C THR A 664 -5.34 26.45 13.90
N TRP A 665 -5.30 25.78 12.74
CA TRP A 665 -4.55 24.54 12.54
C TRP A 665 -3.12 24.77 12.06
N ILE A 666 -2.80 26.00 11.62
CA ILE A 666 -1.46 26.37 11.15
C ILE A 666 -0.53 26.43 12.37
N GLY A 667 0.60 25.72 12.32
CA GLY A 667 1.56 25.61 13.41
C GLY A 667 1.32 24.44 14.38
N MET A 668 0.21 23.71 14.26
CA MET A 668 -0.01 22.46 15.02
C MET A 668 0.73 21.29 14.37
N THR A 669 1.15 20.32 15.19
CA THR A 669 1.77 19.09 14.69
C THR A 669 0.72 18.10 14.16
N ALA A 670 1.13 17.19 13.28
CA ALA A 670 0.25 16.12 12.78
C ALA A 670 -0.39 15.28 13.91
N GLU A 671 0.33 15.08 15.01
CA GLU A 671 -0.15 14.33 16.19
C GLU A 671 -1.25 15.11 16.95
N GLU A 672 -1.12 16.43 17.08
CA GLU A 672 -2.14 17.31 17.69
C GLU A 672 -3.44 17.37 16.86
N LEU A 673 -3.32 17.22 15.53
CA LEU A 673 -4.45 17.17 14.62
C LEU A 673 -5.07 15.77 14.49
N GLU A 674 -4.63 14.78 15.27
CA GLU A 674 -5.07 13.37 15.22
C GLU A 674 -4.81 12.68 13.86
N VAL A 675 -3.82 13.14 13.10
CA VAL A 675 -3.40 12.51 11.83
C VAL A 675 -2.56 11.27 12.16
N PRO A 676 -2.89 10.08 11.61
CA PRO A 676 -2.15 8.87 11.93
C PRO A 676 -0.72 8.96 11.39
N ALA A 677 0.27 8.59 12.21
CA ALA A 677 1.69 8.60 11.81
C ALA A 677 2.00 7.72 10.57
N GLU A 678 1.11 6.79 10.23
CA GLU A 678 1.19 5.97 9.01
C GLU A 678 0.85 6.76 7.74
N ALA A 679 0.09 7.86 7.85
CA ALA A 679 -0.26 8.72 6.71
C ALA A 679 0.92 9.53 6.18
N LEU A 680 1.92 9.80 7.03
CA LEU A 680 3.05 10.68 6.75
C LEU A 680 4.39 9.92 6.72
N LYS A 681 4.36 8.63 6.33
CA LYS A 681 5.55 7.75 6.27
C LYS A 681 5.78 7.09 4.90
N GLY A 682 4.91 7.34 3.93
CA GLY A 682 4.99 6.74 2.58
C GLY A 682 4.73 7.77 1.48
N GLU A 683 4.88 7.36 0.22
CA GLU A 683 4.67 8.24 -0.94
C GLU A 683 3.20 8.67 -1.10
N GLU A 684 2.26 7.76 -0.83
CA GLU A 684 0.83 8.03 -0.86
C GLU A 684 0.10 7.33 0.29
N TYR A 685 -0.90 8.01 0.84
CA TYR A 685 -1.82 7.46 1.83
C TYR A 685 -3.24 7.89 1.51
N TYR A 686 -4.19 6.98 1.65
CA TYR A 686 -5.61 7.33 1.62
C TYR A 686 -6.39 6.57 2.70
N GLY A 687 -7.30 7.26 3.38
CA GLY A 687 -8.07 6.67 4.46
C GLY A 687 -9.01 7.63 5.15
N PHE A 688 -9.87 7.09 6.00
CA PHE A 688 -10.69 7.90 6.90
C PHE A 688 -9.94 8.10 8.21
N THR A 689 -9.78 9.35 8.63
CA THR A 689 -9.32 9.69 9.97
C THR A 689 -10.09 10.89 10.51
N ARG A 690 -10.02 11.11 11.80
CA ARG A 690 -10.58 12.31 12.42
C ARG A 690 -9.53 13.39 12.44
N VAL A 691 -9.95 14.61 12.13
CA VAL A 691 -9.16 15.82 12.39
C VAL A 691 -9.99 16.72 13.27
N SER A 692 -9.46 17.01 14.46
CA SER A 692 -10.16 17.76 15.51
C SER A 692 -11.57 17.21 15.80
N GLY A 693 -11.73 15.88 15.82
CA GLY A 693 -13.00 15.21 16.14
C GLY A 693 -14.03 15.09 15.00
N ILE A 694 -13.77 15.64 13.81
CA ILE A 694 -14.64 15.50 12.63
C ILE A 694 -14.05 14.44 11.68
N PRO A 695 -14.84 13.47 11.19
CA PRO A 695 -14.35 12.47 10.24
C PRO A 695 -14.15 13.06 8.84
N TYR A 696 -12.92 12.94 8.33
CA TYR A 696 -12.53 13.31 6.97
C TYR A 696 -12.02 12.08 6.22
N PHE A 697 -12.34 12.01 4.93
CA PHE A 697 -11.58 11.19 3.99
C PHE A 697 -10.35 11.99 3.56
N GLN A 698 -9.17 11.42 3.77
CA GLN A 698 -7.90 12.08 3.52
C GLN A 698 -7.10 11.30 2.49
N PHE A 699 -6.47 12.05 1.59
CA PHE A 699 -5.48 11.53 0.65
C PHE A 699 -4.22 12.38 0.81
N TYR A 700 -3.10 11.79 1.19
CA TYR A 700 -1.80 12.45 1.26
C TYR A 700 -0.88 11.96 0.16
N ARG A 701 -0.05 12.87 -0.35
CA ARG A 701 1.07 12.57 -1.22
C ARG A 701 2.30 13.33 -0.73
N TYR A 702 3.45 12.66 -0.77
CA TYR A 702 4.74 13.31 -0.53
C TYR A 702 5.18 14.09 -1.78
N MET A 703 5.48 15.38 -1.60
CA MET A 703 5.93 16.28 -2.65
C MET A 703 7.01 17.21 -2.10
N ASP A 704 8.23 17.07 -2.63
CA ASP A 704 9.38 17.97 -2.40
C ASP A 704 9.57 18.46 -0.94
N GLY A 705 9.72 17.53 0.00
CA GLY A 705 9.92 17.89 1.42
C GLY A 705 8.64 18.25 2.18
N TYR A 706 7.45 18.08 1.58
CA TYR A 706 6.16 18.29 2.22
C TYR A 706 5.21 17.11 2.00
N TYR A 707 4.29 16.90 2.93
CA TYR A 707 3.14 16.01 2.77
C TYR A 707 1.89 16.84 2.51
N VAL A 708 1.37 16.76 1.30
CA VAL A 708 0.17 17.49 0.90
C VAL A 708 -1.03 16.56 0.95
N GLY A 709 -2.06 17.00 1.67
CA GLY A 709 -3.29 16.25 1.90
C GLY A 709 -4.51 16.92 1.29
N ALA A 710 -5.36 16.15 0.61
CA ALA A 710 -6.73 16.53 0.30
C ALA A 710 -7.68 15.92 1.35
N MET A 711 -8.52 16.74 1.99
CA MET A 711 -9.44 16.32 3.05
C MET A 711 -10.89 16.64 2.68
N ILE A 712 -11.76 15.64 2.62
CA ILE A 712 -13.20 15.83 2.34
C ILE A 712 -14.03 15.34 3.54
N PRO A 713 -14.96 16.17 4.08
CA PRO A 713 -15.81 15.75 5.19
C PRO A 713 -16.69 14.54 4.81
N GLU A 714 -16.83 13.59 5.73
CA GLU A 714 -17.69 12.41 5.52
C GLU A 714 -19.16 12.80 5.21
N SER A 715 -19.63 13.90 5.78
CA SER A 715 -21.00 14.42 5.59
C SER A 715 -21.28 14.88 4.17
N GLU A 716 -20.28 15.40 3.46
CA GLU A 716 -20.41 15.89 2.09
C GLU A 716 -20.27 14.77 1.06
N MET A 717 -19.30 13.89 1.30
CA MET A 717 -19.00 12.72 0.48
C MET A 717 -20.23 11.81 0.26
N PHE A 718 -21.07 11.66 1.29
CA PHE A 718 -22.12 10.66 1.34
C PHE A 718 -23.55 11.23 1.20
N GLN A 719 -23.71 12.43 0.63
CA GLN A 719 -25.04 13.05 0.48
C GLN A 719 -25.94 12.31 -0.54
N SER A 720 -25.35 11.70 -1.58
CA SER A 720 -26.11 11.18 -2.71
C SER A 720 -26.55 9.71 -2.53
N ARG A 721 -25.81 8.90 -1.75
CA ARG A 721 -26.11 7.47 -1.53
C ARG A 721 -27.50 7.19 -1.00
N MET A 722 -28.04 8.00 -0.08
CA MET A 722 -29.36 7.66 0.47
C MET A 722 -30.46 7.82 -0.58
N LYS A 723 -30.40 8.90 -1.36
CA LYS A 723 -31.35 9.19 -2.46
C LYS A 723 -31.26 8.12 -3.54
N ASN A 724 -30.05 7.81 -4.01
CA ASN A 724 -29.84 6.85 -5.09
C ASN A 724 -30.21 5.42 -4.65
N SER A 725 -29.94 5.04 -3.41
CA SER A 725 -30.31 3.73 -2.85
C SER A 725 -31.81 3.57 -2.70
N LEU A 726 -32.50 4.66 -2.31
CA LEU A 726 -33.95 4.66 -2.17
C LEU A 726 -34.65 4.52 -3.53
N ILE A 727 -34.12 5.15 -4.59
CA ILE A 727 -34.61 4.97 -5.97
C ILE A 727 -34.41 3.53 -6.45
N ALA A 728 -33.24 2.93 -6.19
CA ALA A 728 -32.97 1.53 -6.51
C ALA A 728 -33.92 0.57 -5.75
N ALA A 729 -34.19 0.84 -4.48
CA ALA A 729 -35.15 0.07 -3.69
C ALA A 729 -36.58 0.22 -4.22
N LEU A 730 -37.00 1.43 -4.60
CA LEU A 730 -38.34 1.70 -5.11
C LEU A 730 -38.58 1.04 -6.47
N THR A 731 -37.60 1.09 -7.38
CA THR A 731 -37.64 0.36 -8.66
C THR A 731 -37.68 -1.15 -8.45
N SER A 732 -36.93 -1.68 -7.48
CA SER A 732 -36.96 -3.10 -7.11
C SER A 732 -38.31 -3.54 -6.54
N LEU A 733 -38.93 -2.69 -5.73
CA LEU A 733 -40.25 -2.94 -5.14
C LEU A 733 -41.31 -3.05 -6.24
N ILE A 734 -41.26 -2.17 -7.24
CA ILE A 734 -42.17 -2.24 -8.40
C ILE A 734 -42.01 -3.58 -9.13
N LEU A 735 -40.78 -4.01 -9.41
CA LEU A 735 -40.52 -5.30 -10.06
C LEU A 735 -40.99 -6.50 -9.23
N LEU A 736 -40.76 -6.48 -7.92
CA LEU A 736 -41.22 -7.52 -7.00
C LEU A 736 -42.75 -7.56 -6.91
N ILE A 737 -43.44 -6.41 -6.96
CA ILE A 737 -44.91 -6.36 -7.03
C ILE A 737 -45.42 -7.01 -8.32
N PHE A 738 -44.83 -6.71 -9.48
CA PHE A 738 -45.17 -7.36 -10.74
C PHE A 738 -44.91 -8.87 -10.70
N LEU A 739 -43.77 -9.28 -10.12
CA LEU A 739 -43.43 -10.69 -9.90
C LEU A 739 -44.46 -11.39 -8.98
N SER A 740 -44.93 -10.73 -7.92
CA SER A 740 -45.96 -11.28 -7.04
C SER A 740 -47.31 -11.40 -7.74
N ALA A 741 -47.69 -10.40 -8.53
CA ALA A 741 -48.94 -10.41 -9.29
C ALA A 741 -49.00 -11.60 -10.26
N THR A 742 -47.93 -11.88 -11.00
CA THR A 742 -47.89 -13.04 -11.91
C THR A 742 -47.99 -14.40 -11.19
N VAL A 743 -47.46 -14.50 -9.98
CA VAL A 743 -47.52 -15.73 -9.17
C VAL A 743 -48.89 -15.90 -8.50
N THR A 744 -49.52 -14.82 -8.06
CA THR A 744 -50.80 -14.85 -7.29
C THR A 744 -52.05 -14.81 -8.16
N LEU A 745 -51.95 -14.34 -9.41
CA LEU A 745 -53.05 -14.34 -10.35
C LEU A 745 -53.26 -15.73 -10.96
N THR A 746 -54.48 -16.24 -10.86
CA THR A 746 -54.92 -17.54 -11.39
C THR A 746 -56.07 -17.34 -12.37
N SER A 747 -56.06 -18.05 -13.51
CA SER A 747 -57.17 -17.99 -14.47
C SER A 747 -58.24 -19.04 -14.14
N ALA A 748 -59.50 -18.78 -14.51
CA ALA A 748 -60.58 -19.75 -14.31
C ALA A 748 -60.40 -21.05 -15.11
N GLU A 749 -59.64 -21.03 -16.22
CA GLU A 749 -59.29 -22.25 -16.96
C GLU A 749 -58.26 -23.10 -16.20
N GLU A 750 -57.24 -22.47 -15.60
CA GLU A 750 -56.29 -23.15 -14.72
C GLU A 750 -57.01 -23.82 -13.56
N GLU A 751 -57.97 -23.12 -12.94
CA GLU A 751 -58.75 -23.67 -11.82
C GLU A 751 -59.63 -24.86 -12.24
N LYS A 752 -60.29 -24.79 -13.39
CA LYS A 752 -61.03 -25.95 -13.95
C LYS A 752 -60.11 -27.14 -14.21
N LEU A 753 -58.89 -26.89 -14.68
CA LEU A 753 -57.89 -27.93 -14.91
C LEU A 753 -57.45 -28.60 -13.60
N PHE A 754 -57.15 -27.81 -12.56
CA PHE A 754 -56.75 -28.31 -11.24
C PHE A 754 -57.90 -29.00 -10.48
N ALA A 755 -59.13 -28.46 -10.55
CA ALA A 755 -60.31 -29.08 -9.96
C ALA A 755 -60.71 -30.39 -10.68
N SER A 756 -60.43 -30.51 -11.99
CA SER A 756 -60.64 -31.76 -12.74
C SER A 756 -59.63 -32.85 -12.37
N ALA A 757 -58.44 -32.47 -11.88
CA ALA A 757 -57.45 -33.40 -11.34
C ALA A 757 -57.88 -33.97 -9.97
N ASP A 758 -58.56 -33.16 -9.16
CA ASP A 758 -59.04 -33.49 -7.82
C ASP A 758 -60.22 -34.48 -7.83
N LYS A 759 -61.24 -34.23 -8.67
CA LYS A 759 -62.45 -35.08 -8.77
C LYS A 759 -62.21 -36.51 -9.30
N LYS A 760 -61.08 -36.80 -9.97
CA LYS A 760 -60.78 -38.12 -10.58
C LYS A 760 -59.66 -38.89 -9.86
N SER A 761 -59.17 -38.37 -8.74
CA SER A 761 -58.14 -39.00 -7.92
C SER A 761 -58.68 -39.31 -6.53
N GLY A 762 -59.57 -40.31 -6.43
CA GLY A 762 -60.16 -40.78 -5.16
C GLY A 762 -59.20 -41.50 -4.21
N SER A 763 -57.92 -41.12 -4.16
CA SER A 763 -57.00 -41.57 -3.12
C SER A 763 -56.29 -40.34 -2.54
N ARG A 764 -56.57 -40.05 -1.27
CA ARG A 764 -55.68 -39.26 -0.43
C ARG A 764 -54.26 -39.80 -0.61
N LEU A 765 -53.37 -39.02 -1.20
CA LEU A 765 -51.94 -39.22 -1.03
C LEU A 765 -51.59 -38.69 0.36
N ASP A 766 -52.01 -39.43 1.39
CA ASP A 766 -51.34 -39.36 2.67
C ASP A 766 -49.89 -39.79 2.41
N ALA A 767 -48.96 -38.98 2.91
CA ALA A 767 -47.54 -39.23 2.82
C ALA A 767 -47.25 -40.67 3.21
N ALA A 768 -46.64 -41.44 2.30
CA ALA A 768 -46.14 -42.76 2.62
C ALA A 768 -45.01 -42.60 3.64
N ILE A 769 -45.34 -42.79 4.92
CA ILE A 769 -44.39 -43.01 6.00
C ILE A 769 -43.88 -44.43 5.80
N PHE A 770 -42.62 -44.58 5.41
CA PHE A 770 -41.97 -45.88 5.32
C PHE A 770 -41.13 -46.11 6.59
N ASN A 771 -41.42 -47.18 7.31
CA ASN A 771 -40.49 -47.72 8.30
C ASN A 771 -39.45 -48.55 7.55
N ILE A 772 -38.20 -48.14 7.60
CA ILE A 772 -37.10 -48.93 7.06
C ILE A 772 -36.66 -49.89 8.16
N ILE A 773 -36.74 -51.19 7.86
CA ILE A 773 -36.20 -52.26 8.72
C ILE A 773 -34.76 -52.47 8.28
N LEU A 774 -33.81 -52.18 9.18
CA LEU A 774 -32.39 -52.41 8.93
C LEU A 774 -32.06 -53.92 9.06
N PRO A 775 -30.92 -54.39 8.51
CA PRO A 775 -30.49 -55.79 8.65
C PRO A 775 -30.34 -56.28 10.10
N SER A 776 -30.29 -55.37 11.07
CA SER A 776 -30.25 -55.61 12.51
C SER A 776 -31.62 -55.89 13.15
N GLY A 777 -32.73 -55.76 12.42
CA GLY A 777 -34.10 -55.96 12.92
C GLY A 777 -34.75 -54.73 13.58
N SER A 778 -34.04 -53.61 13.71
CA SER A 778 -34.60 -52.35 14.23
C SER A 778 -35.33 -51.54 13.16
N THR A 779 -36.48 -50.97 13.50
CA THR A 779 -37.27 -50.10 12.60
C THR A 779 -37.00 -48.63 12.90
N VAL A 780 -36.68 -47.84 11.88
CA VAL A 780 -36.53 -46.38 12.01
C VAL A 780 -37.64 -45.71 11.20
N SER A 781 -38.47 -44.90 11.88
CA SER A 781 -39.48 -44.05 11.25
C SER A 781 -38.90 -42.65 11.00
N THR A 782 -39.32 -42.01 9.90
CA THR A 782 -38.77 -40.74 9.38
C THR A 782 -39.18 -39.50 10.18
N VAL A 783 -39.10 -39.54 11.51
CA VAL A 783 -39.30 -38.38 12.40
C VAL A 783 -38.22 -38.34 13.48
N SER A 784 -36.95 -38.25 13.09
CA SER A 784 -35.89 -37.76 13.97
C SER A 784 -35.51 -36.35 13.53
N ALA A 785 -35.47 -35.40 14.48
CA ALA A 785 -35.23 -33.98 14.20
C ALA A 785 -33.90 -33.71 13.46
N SER A 786 -32.93 -34.63 13.56
CA SER A 786 -31.64 -34.57 12.86
C SER A 786 -31.75 -34.82 11.35
N ALA A 787 -32.74 -35.58 10.88
CA ALA A 787 -32.95 -35.86 9.46
C ALA A 787 -33.53 -34.68 8.67
N ARG A 788 -33.97 -33.60 9.34
CA ARG A 788 -34.48 -32.38 8.68
C ARG A 788 -33.37 -31.53 8.04
N TRP A 789 -32.13 -31.68 8.50
CA TRP A 789 -31.00 -30.87 8.06
C TRP A 789 -30.03 -31.60 7.11
N ASP A 790 -30.14 -32.92 6.97
CA ASP A 790 -29.29 -33.68 6.05
C ASP A 790 -29.97 -33.87 4.68
N ASN A 791 -29.50 -33.09 3.71
CA ASN A 791 -30.20 -32.80 2.46
C ASN A 791 -30.04 -33.90 1.37
N ARG A 792 -29.45 -35.06 1.70
CA ARG A 792 -28.98 -36.03 0.70
C ARG A 792 -29.83 -37.28 0.51
N SER A 793 -30.68 -37.67 1.45
CA SER A 793 -31.47 -38.91 1.34
C SER A 793 -32.90 -38.71 0.81
N ILE A 794 -33.39 -37.47 0.70
CA ILE A 794 -34.78 -37.19 0.32
C ILE A 794 -34.87 -36.95 -1.20
N PRO A 795 -35.63 -37.75 -1.97
CA PRO A 795 -35.90 -37.50 -3.38
C PRO A 795 -36.46 -36.09 -3.58
N TRP A 796 -36.06 -35.41 -4.66
CA TRP A 796 -36.50 -34.04 -4.97
C TRP A 796 -38.03 -33.83 -4.87
N ARG A 797 -38.83 -34.87 -5.10
CA ARG A 797 -40.29 -34.80 -4.99
C ARG A 797 -40.79 -34.61 -3.55
N GLU A 798 -40.07 -35.14 -2.57
CA GLU A 798 -40.46 -35.25 -1.15
C GLU A 798 -39.85 -34.15 -0.26
N LYS A 799 -38.84 -33.42 -0.76
CA LYS A 799 -38.25 -32.28 -0.04
C LYS A 799 -39.29 -31.20 0.27
N ALA A 800 -39.24 -30.64 1.47
CA ALA A 800 -40.08 -29.49 1.85
C ALA A 800 -39.74 -28.25 0.99
N PRO A 801 -40.65 -27.28 0.83
CA PRO A 801 -40.40 -26.01 0.13
C PRO A 801 -39.07 -25.35 0.54
N GLU A 802 -38.79 -25.33 1.84
CA GLU A 802 -37.62 -24.73 2.47
C GLU A 802 -36.34 -25.49 2.09
N GLN A 803 -36.39 -26.83 2.06
CA GLN A 803 -35.27 -27.69 1.68
C GLN A 803 -34.97 -27.61 0.18
N LYS A 804 -36.00 -27.52 -0.67
CA LYS A 804 -35.85 -27.31 -2.13
C LYS A 804 -35.20 -25.96 -2.41
N LEU A 805 -35.67 -24.92 -1.73
CA LEU A 805 -35.08 -23.59 -1.78
C LEU A 805 -33.61 -23.63 -1.37
N LEU A 806 -33.29 -24.21 -0.20
CA LEU A 806 -31.91 -24.30 0.29
C LEU A 806 -30.98 -25.06 -0.66
N THR A 807 -31.47 -26.13 -1.31
CA THR A 807 -30.68 -26.90 -2.29
C THR A 807 -30.41 -26.09 -3.56
N MET A 808 -31.39 -25.32 -4.05
CA MET A 808 -31.21 -24.46 -5.23
C MET A 808 -30.37 -23.23 -4.92
N VAL A 809 -30.58 -22.60 -3.77
CA VAL A 809 -29.73 -21.53 -3.25
C VAL A 809 -28.28 -22.01 -3.24
N SER A 810 -28.00 -23.19 -2.65
CA SER A 810 -26.66 -23.78 -2.62
C SER A 810 -26.09 -24.03 -4.03
N ALA A 811 -26.89 -24.52 -4.98
CA ALA A 811 -26.45 -24.73 -6.36
C ALA A 811 -26.15 -23.42 -7.10
N ILE A 812 -26.98 -22.39 -6.91
CA ILE A 812 -26.78 -21.05 -7.46
C ILE A 812 -25.53 -20.41 -6.86
N PHE A 813 -25.33 -20.54 -5.55
CA PHE A 813 -24.11 -20.10 -4.88
C PHE A 813 -22.87 -20.81 -5.42
N ILE A 814 -22.92 -22.12 -5.70
CA ILE A 814 -21.80 -22.85 -6.31
C ILE A 814 -21.49 -22.33 -7.72
N VAL A 815 -22.51 -22.06 -8.55
CA VAL A 815 -22.32 -21.48 -9.88
C VAL A 815 -21.78 -20.05 -9.79
N LEU A 816 -22.27 -19.26 -8.84
CA LEU A 816 -21.80 -17.91 -8.56
C LEU A 816 -20.35 -17.92 -8.07
N ILE A 817 -19.99 -18.87 -7.22
CA ILE A 817 -18.63 -19.11 -6.71
C ILE A 817 -17.70 -19.49 -7.85
N LEU A 818 -18.13 -20.41 -8.73
CA LEU A 818 -17.35 -20.80 -9.90
C LEU A 818 -17.13 -19.61 -10.84
N TYR A 819 -18.16 -18.77 -10.99
CA TYR A 819 -18.09 -17.53 -11.75
C TYR A 819 -17.16 -16.50 -11.12
N ILE A 820 -17.25 -16.27 -9.81
CA ILE A 820 -16.35 -15.38 -9.04
C ILE A 820 -14.90 -15.87 -9.17
N LEU A 821 -14.66 -17.18 -9.06
CA LEU A 821 -13.33 -17.79 -9.25
C LEU A 821 -12.80 -17.64 -10.69
N VAL A 822 -13.67 -17.73 -11.69
CA VAL A 822 -13.31 -17.47 -13.09
C VAL A 822 -12.99 -15.98 -13.31
N SER A 823 -13.73 -15.07 -12.68
CA SER A 823 -13.45 -13.63 -12.68
C SER A 823 -12.16 -13.28 -11.94
N ILE A 824 -11.82 -14.00 -10.85
CA ILE A 824 -10.52 -13.91 -10.17
C ILE A 824 -9.38 -14.42 -11.07
N ARG A 825 -9.63 -15.26 -12.08
CA ARG A 825 -8.59 -15.62 -13.06
C ARG A 825 -8.29 -14.50 -14.07
N PHE A 826 -9.14 -13.48 -14.16
CA PHE A 826 -8.93 -12.23 -14.89
C PHE A 826 -8.32 -11.12 -14.00
N ALA A 827 -7.84 -11.46 -12.79
CA ALA A 827 -7.52 -10.56 -11.68
C ALA A 827 -6.32 -9.60 -11.80
N ASN A 828 -5.57 -9.56 -12.90
CA ASN A 828 -4.56 -8.50 -13.03
C ASN A 828 -5.19 -7.08 -13.00
N SER A 829 -6.51 -6.94 -13.13
CA SER A 829 -7.24 -5.67 -12.97
C SER A 829 -8.06 -5.53 -11.67
N ALA A 830 -8.26 -6.59 -10.89
CA ALA A 830 -9.16 -6.60 -9.73
C ALA A 830 -8.44 -6.38 -8.38
N PHE A 831 -7.15 -6.68 -8.31
CA PHE A 831 -6.27 -6.42 -7.17
C PHE A 831 -5.19 -5.42 -7.58
N ARG A 832 -5.59 -4.22 -8.02
CA ARG A 832 -4.67 -3.08 -8.04
C ARG A 832 -4.32 -2.75 -6.58
N GLU A 833 -3.07 -2.37 -6.33
CA GLU A 833 -2.58 -2.01 -4.98
C GLU A 833 -3.41 -0.88 -4.35
N ASP A 834 -3.97 0.01 -5.20
CA ASP A 834 -4.78 1.18 -4.80
C ASP A 834 -6.30 0.92 -4.80
N GLY A 835 -6.72 -0.31 -5.09
CA GLY A 835 -8.15 -0.64 -5.23
C GLY A 835 -8.89 -0.66 -3.88
N VAL A 836 -10.18 -0.29 -3.88
CA VAL A 836 -11.03 -0.32 -2.67
C VAL A 836 -11.10 -1.72 -2.01
N VAL A 837 -10.98 -2.78 -2.81
CA VAL A 837 -10.90 -4.16 -2.30
C VAL A 837 -9.62 -4.38 -1.50
N MET A 838 -8.50 -3.81 -1.95
CA MET A 838 -7.23 -3.90 -1.26
C MET A 838 -7.20 -3.00 -0.02
N TYR A 839 -7.89 -1.86 -0.03
CA TYR A 839 -8.16 -1.07 1.18
C TYR A 839 -8.95 -1.87 2.23
N ILE A 840 -10.01 -2.58 1.84
CA ILE A 840 -10.81 -3.41 2.75
C ILE A 840 -9.97 -4.58 3.30
N LEU A 841 -9.15 -5.22 2.46
CA LEU A 841 -8.30 -6.37 2.83
C LEU A 841 -7.08 -5.98 3.66
N SER A 842 -6.50 -4.80 3.41
CA SER A 842 -5.31 -4.29 4.12
C SER A 842 -5.61 -3.95 5.58
N GLY A 843 -6.88 -3.81 5.95
CA GLY A 843 -7.29 -3.55 7.33
C GLY A 843 -6.94 -2.15 7.83
N ARG A 844 -6.64 -1.20 6.92
CA ARG A 844 -6.32 0.21 7.18
C ARG A 844 -7.51 1.07 7.63
N TRP A 845 -8.59 0.44 8.08
CA TRP A 845 -9.84 1.10 8.49
C TRP A 845 -10.11 0.85 9.98
N GLU A 846 -10.74 1.81 10.67
CA GLU A 846 -11.02 1.70 12.10
C GLU A 846 -11.87 0.45 12.42
N ARG A 847 -11.34 -0.42 13.29
CA ARG A 847 -12.03 -1.64 13.72
C ARG A 847 -13.26 -1.26 14.55
N GLY A 848 -14.42 -1.80 14.18
CA GLY A 848 -15.69 -1.43 14.80
C GLY A 848 -16.90 -1.85 13.96
N LEU A 849 -18.07 -1.35 14.34
CA LEU A 849 -19.35 -1.62 13.66
C LEU A 849 -19.49 -0.78 12.38
N ASN A 850 -18.55 -0.99 11.46
CA ASN A 850 -18.40 -0.23 10.22
C ASN A 850 -18.77 -1.09 9.01
N ILE A 851 -19.22 -0.43 7.94
CA ILE A 851 -19.65 -1.13 6.72
C ILE A 851 -18.49 -1.91 6.05
N PHE A 852 -17.25 -1.43 6.24
CA PHE A 852 -16.03 -2.10 5.80
C PHE A 852 -15.82 -3.42 6.55
N ALA A 853 -16.06 -3.46 7.86
CA ALA A 853 -16.00 -4.68 8.66
C ALA A 853 -16.98 -5.74 8.16
N PHE A 854 -18.22 -5.34 7.83
CA PHE A 854 -19.21 -6.25 7.24
C PHE A 854 -18.75 -6.80 5.89
N SER A 855 -18.14 -5.97 5.04
CA SER A 855 -17.67 -6.41 3.73
C SER A 855 -16.46 -7.34 3.80
N ALA A 856 -15.48 -7.05 4.65
CA ALA A 856 -14.34 -7.92 4.92
C ALA A 856 -14.80 -9.26 5.53
N ALA A 857 -15.72 -9.20 6.50
CA ALA A 857 -16.34 -10.39 7.10
C ALA A 857 -17.07 -11.25 6.07
N MET A 858 -17.84 -10.62 5.17
CA MET A 858 -18.55 -11.33 4.09
C MET A 858 -17.57 -11.97 3.11
N LEU A 859 -16.51 -11.26 2.71
CA LEU A 859 -15.51 -11.78 1.78
C LEU A 859 -14.73 -12.95 2.39
N VAL A 860 -14.32 -12.86 3.66
CA VAL A 860 -13.67 -13.97 4.37
C VAL A 860 -14.61 -15.14 4.59
N ALA A 861 -15.88 -14.90 4.90
CA ALA A 861 -16.88 -15.96 5.01
C ALA A 861 -17.07 -16.70 3.68
N VAL A 862 -17.20 -15.96 2.57
CA VAL A 862 -17.36 -16.54 1.24
C VAL A 862 -16.12 -17.32 0.83
N THR A 863 -14.93 -16.74 0.92
CA THR A 863 -13.66 -17.42 0.58
C THR A 863 -13.44 -18.68 1.42
N THR A 864 -13.73 -18.64 2.72
CA THR A 864 -13.64 -19.81 3.60
C THR A 864 -14.67 -20.88 3.23
N MET A 865 -15.91 -20.50 2.91
CA MET A 865 -16.91 -21.46 2.43
C MET A 865 -16.50 -22.13 1.11
N ILE A 866 -15.91 -21.37 0.19
CA ILE A 866 -15.38 -21.88 -1.08
C ILE A 866 -14.27 -22.89 -0.80
N LEU A 867 -13.28 -22.50 0.01
CA LEU A 867 -12.16 -23.36 0.38
C LEU A 867 -12.64 -24.66 1.02
N LEU A 868 -13.61 -24.59 1.94
CA LEU A 868 -14.21 -25.76 2.57
C LEU A 868 -14.91 -26.67 1.56
N GLU A 869 -15.64 -26.13 0.58
CA GLU A 869 -16.27 -26.98 -0.45
C GLU A 869 -15.25 -27.59 -1.41
N VAL A 870 -14.21 -26.85 -1.78
CA VAL A 870 -13.10 -27.34 -2.61
C VAL A 870 -12.39 -28.49 -1.90
N ILE A 871 -12.10 -28.36 -0.60
CA ILE A 871 -11.46 -29.42 0.20
C ILE A 871 -12.42 -30.62 0.40
N ARG A 872 -13.72 -30.38 0.57
CA ARG A 872 -14.71 -31.46 0.73
C ARG A 872 -14.88 -32.33 -0.51
N PHE A 873 -14.61 -31.82 -1.70
CA PHE A 873 -14.76 -32.55 -2.94
C PHE A 873 -13.83 -33.79 -3.03
N PRO A 874 -12.49 -33.66 -2.97
CA PRO A 874 -11.59 -34.80 -2.99
C PRO A 874 -11.75 -35.69 -1.75
N LEU A 875 -12.03 -35.12 -0.58
CA LEU A 875 -12.21 -35.90 0.64
C LEU A 875 -13.40 -36.87 0.53
N ARG A 876 -14.51 -36.42 -0.07
CA ARG A 876 -15.68 -37.27 -0.33
C ARG A 876 -15.36 -38.41 -1.30
N VAL A 877 -14.69 -38.08 -2.40
CA VAL A 877 -14.28 -39.07 -3.41
C VAL A 877 -13.34 -40.12 -2.80
N LEU A 878 -12.37 -39.69 -1.99
CA LEU A 878 -11.47 -40.59 -1.29
C LEU A 878 -12.24 -41.50 -0.33
N THR A 879 -13.15 -40.95 0.48
CA THR A 879 -13.90 -41.72 1.48
C THR A 879 -14.86 -42.74 0.86
N SER A 880 -15.41 -42.47 -0.33
CA SER A 880 -16.26 -43.42 -1.04
C SER A 880 -15.47 -44.61 -1.61
N LEU A 881 -14.15 -44.49 -1.75
CA LEU A 881 -13.28 -45.59 -2.19
C LEU A 881 -12.93 -46.56 -1.05
N LEU A 882 -13.03 -46.14 0.22
CA LEU A 882 -12.72 -46.95 1.41
C LEU A 882 -13.91 -47.75 1.97
N GLY A 883 -15.05 -47.79 1.27
CA GLY A 883 -16.25 -48.53 1.68
C GLY A 883 -17.00 -47.94 2.88
N ALA A 884 -17.91 -48.71 3.50
CA ALA A 884 -18.87 -48.20 4.51
C ALA A 884 -18.22 -47.58 5.77
N ARG A 885 -17.05 -48.09 6.19
CA ARG A 885 -16.28 -47.50 7.30
C ARG A 885 -15.61 -46.19 6.91
N GLY A 886 -15.07 -46.12 5.68
CA GLY A 886 -14.48 -44.91 5.10
C GLY A 886 -15.48 -43.77 4.97
N GLU A 887 -16.72 -44.09 4.57
CA GLU A 887 -17.81 -43.13 4.45
C GLU A 887 -18.15 -42.48 5.81
N THR A 888 -18.24 -43.29 6.87
CA THR A 888 -18.54 -42.79 8.22
C THR A 888 -17.42 -41.87 8.75
N ILE A 889 -16.15 -42.26 8.55
CA ILE A 889 -14.98 -41.45 8.92
C ILE A 889 -14.92 -40.16 8.10
N GLY A 890 -15.23 -40.24 6.80
CA GLY A 890 -15.32 -39.10 5.91
C GLY A 890 -16.34 -38.07 6.37
N HIS A 891 -17.52 -38.54 6.77
CA HIS A 891 -18.57 -37.67 7.32
C HIS A 891 -18.14 -36.98 8.61
N LEU A 892 -17.44 -37.68 9.51
CA LEU A 892 -16.91 -37.09 10.74
C LEU A 892 -15.85 -36.02 10.44
N MET A 893 -14.87 -36.30 9.57
CA MET A 893 -13.83 -35.33 9.19
C MET A 893 -14.41 -34.08 8.52
N ILE A 894 -15.36 -34.26 7.59
CA ILE A 894 -16.05 -33.15 6.92
C ILE A 894 -16.82 -32.30 7.94
N SER A 895 -17.41 -32.93 8.95
CA SER A 895 -18.13 -32.23 10.02
C SER A 895 -17.18 -31.41 10.88
N VAL A 896 -16.04 -31.98 11.31
CA VAL A 896 -15.01 -31.26 12.07
C VAL A 896 -14.49 -30.05 11.29
N MET A 897 -14.13 -30.22 10.01
CA MET A 897 -13.69 -29.10 9.16
C MET A 897 -14.79 -28.05 8.97
N LYS A 898 -16.06 -28.45 8.85
CA LYS A 898 -17.19 -27.53 8.75
C LYS A 898 -17.32 -26.67 10.00
N TYR A 899 -17.40 -27.31 11.17
CA TYR A 899 -17.62 -26.60 12.42
C TYR A 899 -16.40 -25.77 12.79
N GLY A 900 -15.18 -26.30 12.60
CA GLY A 900 -13.94 -25.56 12.81
C GLY A 900 -13.82 -24.34 11.90
N GLY A 901 -14.11 -24.48 10.61
CA GLY A 901 -14.07 -23.36 9.67
C GLY A 901 -15.14 -22.29 9.95
N VAL A 902 -16.36 -22.69 10.29
CA VAL A 902 -17.42 -21.74 10.69
C VAL A 902 -17.04 -21.01 11.98
N LEU A 903 -16.50 -21.71 12.97
CA LEU A 903 -16.03 -21.11 14.21
C LEU A 903 -14.90 -20.10 13.92
N GLY A 904 -13.91 -20.48 13.11
CA GLY A 904 -12.82 -19.57 12.70
C GLY A 904 -13.31 -18.30 12.01
N VAL A 905 -14.29 -18.41 11.10
CA VAL A 905 -14.92 -17.25 10.46
C VAL A 905 -15.61 -16.36 11.50
N ILE A 906 -16.38 -16.94 12.43
CA ILE A 906 -17.06 -16.17 13.48
C ILE A 906 -16.03 -15.41 14.34
N PHE A 907 -14.94 -16.06 14.75
CA PHE A 907 -13.86 -15.42 15.51
C PHE A 907 -13.23 -14.27 14.73
N TYR A 908 -12.93 -14.47 13.45
CA TYR A 908 -12.35 -13.42 12.61
C TYR A 908 -13.32 -12.25 12.40
N CYS A 909 -14.61 -12.52 12.17
CA CYS A 909 -15.62 -11.47 12.05
C CYS A 909 -15.77 -10.66 13.34
N LEU A 910 -15.75 -11.32 14.52
CA LEU A 910 -15.80 -10.62 15.82
C LEU A 910 -14.59 -9.71 16.01
N HIS A 911 -13.39 -10.16 15.60
CA HIS A 911 -12.18 -9.34 15.61
C HIS A 911 -12.31 -8.10 14.71
N LEU A 912 -12.87 -8.27 13.49
CA LEU A 912 -13.14 -7.14 12.59
C LEU A 912 -14.15 -6.14 13.16
N PHE A 913 -15.12 -6.61 13.96
CA PHE A 913 -16.09 -5.75 14.65
C PHE A 913 -15.54 -5.07 15.91
N GLY A 914 -14.23 -5.19 16.19
CA GLY A 914 -13.58 -4.53 17.31
C GLY A 914 -13.71 -5.30 18.64
N VAL A 915 -14.12 -6.57 18.62
CA VAL A 915 -14.07 -7.41 19.81
C VAL A 915 -12.62 -7.84 20.05
N ASP A 916 -12.14 -7.71 21.29
CA ASP A 916 -10.79 -8.12 21.67
C ASP A 916 -10.56 -9.61 21.38
N SER A 917 -9.74 -9.89 20.37
CA SER A 917 -9.37 -11.24 19.97
C SER A 917 -8.57 -11.96 21.04
N THR A 918 -7.90 -11.24 21.93
CA THR A 918 -7.14 -11.80 23.05
C THR A 918 -8.07 -12.50 24.04
N SER A 919 -9.12 -11.81 24.47
CA SER A 919 -10.14 -12.34 25.37
C SER A 919 -10.90 -13.53 24.75
N LEU A 920 -11.24 -13.43 23.46
CA LEU A 920 -11.85 -14.52 22.68
C LEU A 920 -10.93 -15.74 22.63
N LEU A 921 -9.65 -15.55 22.29
CA LEU A 921 -8.67 -16.63 22.20
C LEU A 921 -8.40 -17.27 23.57
N ALA A 922 -8.37 -16.48 24.65
CA ALA A 922 -8.26 -16.99 26.02
C ALA A 922 -9.43 -17.93 26.37
N SER A 923 -10.67 -17.54 26.04
CA SER A 923 -11.86 -18.39 26.27
C SER A 923 -11.86 -19.66 25.40
N ALA A 924 -11.42 -19.55 24.14
CA ALA A 924 -11.25 -20.68 23.24
C ALA A 924 -10.15 -21.64 23.74
N GLY A 925 -9.11 -21.10 24.39
CA GLY A 925 -8.03 -21.86 25.03
C GLY A 925 -8.56 -22.77 26.14
N ILE A 926 -9.45 -22.27 27.01
CA ILE A 926 -10.08 -23.08 28.07
C ILE A 926 -10.92 -24.21 27.45
N LEU A 927 -11.73 -23.91 26.43
CA LEU A 927 -12.54 -24.93 25.75
C LEU A 927 -11.66 -25.99 25.07
N SER A 928 -10.56 -25.57 24.45
CA SER A 928 -9.58 -26.45 23.81
C SER A 928 -8.88 -27.34 24.84
N LEU A 929 -8.58 -26.82 26.04
CA LEU A 929 -8.02 -27.60 27.13
C LEU A 929 -8.99 -28.70 27.59
N ILE A 930 -10.28 -28.38 27.77
CA ILE A 930 -11.30 -29.36 28.15
C ILE A 930 -11.41 -30.49 27.11
N ILE A 931 -11.46 -30.14 25.82
CA ILE A 931 -11.51 -31.11 24.72
C ILE A 931 -10.23 -31.95 24.67
N GLY A 932 -9.06 -31.31 24.84
CA GLY A 932 -7.76 -31.98 24.87
C GLY A 932 -7.64 -32.99 26.01
N LEU A 933 -8.07 -32.60 27.22
CA LEU A 933 -8.10 -33.48 28.39
C LEU A 933 -9.06 -34.66 28.17
N GLY A 934 -10.24 -34.43 27.57
CA GLY A 934 -11.17 -35.51 27.23
C GLY A 934 -10.65 -36.49 26.17
N ALA A 935 -9.83 -36.01 25.24
CA ALA A 935 -9.23 -36.82 24.17
C ALA A 935 -7.87 -37.45 24.56
N GLN A 936 -7.34 -37.17 25.75
CA GLN A 936 -5.99 -37.58 26.16
C GLN A 936 -5.78 -39.10 26.07
N SER A 937 -6.76 -39.91 26.49
CA SER A 937 -6.67 -41.38 26.45
C SER A 937 -6.60 -41.91 25.01
N LEU A 938 -7.37 -41.32 24.10
CA LEU A 938 -7.35 -41.69 22.68
C LEU A 938 -6.00 -41.39 22.05
N ILE A 939 -5.42 -40.21 22.33
CA ILE A 939 -4.12 -39.83 21.80
C ILE A 939 -3.04 -40.78 22.33
N LYS A 940 -3.08 -41.12 23.63
CA LYS A 940 -2.17 -42.09 24.25
C LYS A 940 -2.26 -43.46 23.58
N ASP A 941 -3.47 -43.95 23.30
CA ASP A 941 -3.70 -45.21 22.59
C ASP A 941 -3.12 -45.19 21.17
N ILE A 942 -3.34 -44.11 20.42
CA ILE A 942 -2.84 -43.97 19.04
C ILE A 942 -1.31 -43.99 19.01
N ILE A 943 -0.67 -43.20 19.88
CA ILE A 943 0.78 -43.12 19.96
C ILE A 943 1.36 -44.48 20.33
N ALA A 944 0.81 -45.14 21.35
CA ALA A 944 1.22 -46.49 21.74
C ALA A 944 1.05 -47.51 20.59
N GLY A 945 -0.05 -47.42 19.83
CA GLY A 945 -0.28 -48.26 18.66
C GLY A 945 0.76 -48.06 17.56
N ILE A 946 1.12 -46.82 17.27
CA ILE A 946 2.18 -46.50 16.30
C ILE A 946 3.53 -47.07 16.77
N PHE A 947 3.88 -46.92 18.05
CA PHE A 947 5.11 -47.50 18.59
C PHE A 947 5.13 -49.03 18.52
N ILE A 948 4.02 -49.71 18.85
CA ILE A 948 3.92 -51.17 18.72
C ILE A 948 4.21 -51.62 17.29
N VAL A 949 3.63 -50.94 16.29
CA VAL A 949 3.85 -51.27 14.87
C VAL A 949 5.27 -50.91 14.41
N PHE A 950 5.81 -49.78 14.88
CA PHE A 950 7.10 -49.25 14.44
C PHE A 950 8.29 -50.03 15.05
N GLU A 951 8.24 -50.30 16.35
CA GLU A 951 9.28 -51.07 17.06
C GLU A 951 9.17 -52.57 16.73
N GLY A 952 7.97 -53.07 16.45
CA GLY A 952 7.75 -54.42 15.96
C GLY A 952 8.12 -55.52 16.95
N GLU A 953 8.07 -55.25 18.26
CA GLU A 953 8.38 -56.19 19.34
C GLU A 953 7.53 -57.47 19.32
N PHE A 954 6.32 -57.37 18.78
CA PHE A 954 5.46 -58.50 18.41
C PHE A 954 4.62 -58.15 17.18
N ARG A 955 4.26 -59.16 16.40
CA ARG A 955 3.56 -59.00 15.12
C ARG A 955 2.23 -59.75 15.12
N VAL A 956 1.39 -59.42 14.15
CA VAL A 956 0.18 -60.21 13.87
C VAL A 956 0.58 -61.64 13.56
N GLY A 957 0.05 -62.59 14.33
CA GLY A 957 0.40 -64.01 14.26
C GLY A 957 1.26 -64.52 15.41
N ASP A 958 1.94 -63.64 16.16
CA ASP A 958 2.75 -64.06 17.31
C ASP A 958 1.86 -64.49 18.48
N ILE A 959 2.30 -65.50 19.24
CA ILE A 959 1.74 -65.83 20.55
C ILE A 959 2.44 -64.98 21.60
N VAL A 960 1.63 -64.15 22.26
CA VAL A 960 2.09 -63.23 23.29
C VAL A 960 1.29 -63.44 24.58
N THR A 961 1.92 -63.11 25.69
CA THR A 961 1.25 -63.00 26.98
C THR A 961 1.27 -61.53 27.39
N ILE A 962 0.09 -60.95 27.54
CA ILE A 962 -0.09 -59.56 27.99
C ILE A 962 -0.87 -59.60 29.31
N HIS A 963 -0.21 -59.17 30.39
CA HIS A 963 -0.62 -59.46 31.76
C HIS A 963 -0.81 -60.98 31.94
N ASP A 964 -1.99 -61.44 32.37
CA ASP A 964 -2.26 -62.86 32.61
C ASP A 964 -2.93 -63.57 31.41
N TYR A 965 -3.07 -62.89 30.27
CA TYR A 965 -3.77 -63.44 29.10
C TYR A 965 -2.78 -63.84 28.00
N ARG A 966 -2.64 -65.15 27.76
CA ARG A 966 -1.85 -65.73 26.67
C ARG A 966 -2.73 -65.99 25.46
N GLY A 967 -2.30 -65.52 24.28
CA GLY A 967 -3.01 -65.78 23.04
C GLY A 967 -2.26 -65.30 21.80
N LYS A 968 -2.83 -65.61 20.63
CA LYS A 968 -2.29 -65.24 19.32
C LYS A 968 -2.79 -63.86 18.90
N VAL A 969 -1.88 -62.98 18.47
CA VAL A 969 -2.24 -61.63 18.00
C VAL A 969 -2.98 -61.73 16.67
N MET A 970 -4.22 -61.25 16.65
CA MET A 970 -5.11 -61.29 15.49
C MET A 970 -4.98 -60.06 14.61
N ASP A 971 -4.90 -58.89 15.24
CA ASP A 971 -5.03 -57.59 14.60
C ASP A 971 -4.40 -56.53 15.50
N ILE A 972 -3.54 -55.69 14.92
CA ILE A 972 -2.95 -54.53 15.59
C ILE A 972 -3.56 -53.30 14.91
N GLY A 973 -4.60 -52.73 15.52
CA GLY A 973 -5.21 -51.50 15.08
C GLY A 973 -4.49 -50.27 15.64
N LEU A 974 -4.84 -49.09 15.11
CA LEU A 974 -4.26 -47.83 15.56
C LEU A 974 -4.50 -47.56 17.05
N ARG A 975 -5.69 -47.91 17.57
CA ARG A 975 -6.08 -47.71 18.97
C ARG A 975 -6.02 -48.99 19.82
N THR A 976 -6.33 -50.14 19.22
CA THR A 976 -6.53 -51.38 19.97
C THR A 976 -5.84 -52.57 19.31
N THR A 977 -5.37 -53.49 20.14
CA THR A 977 -4.78 -54.76 19.72
C THR A 977 -5.69 -55.90 20.16
N LYS A 978 -5.94 -56.86 19.26
CA LYS A 978 -6.82 -58.01 19.51
C LYS A 978 -6.02 -59.29 19.63
N ILE A 979 -6.31 -60.07 20.67
CA ILE A 979 -5.60 -61.30 21.00
C ILE A 979 -6.61 -62.44 21.13
N LEU A 980 -6.38 -63.53 20.42
CA LEU A 980 -7.18 -64.74 20.45
C LEU A 980 -6.59 -65.74 21.45
N GLY A 981 -7.31 -66.02 22.53
CA GLY A 981 -6.91 -67.03 23.50
C GLY A 981 -7.07 -68.46 22.98
N SER A 982 -6.47 -69.41 23.69
CA SER A 982 -6.62 -70.85 23.40
C SER A 982 -8.05 -71.38 23.65
N ASP A 983 -8.87 -70.61 24.35
CA ASP A 983 -10.29 -70.85 24.59
C ASP A 983 -11.19 -70.37 23.42
N GLY A 984 -10.61 -69.72 22.40
CA GLY A 984 -11.34 -69.20 21.25
C GLY A 984 -11.94 -67.80 21.44
N ASN A 985 -11.70 -67.16 22.59
CA ASN A 985 -12.19 -65.81 22.87
C ASN A 985 -11.22 -64.74 22.35
N VAL A 986 -11.75 -63.61 21.88
CA VAL A 986 -10.95 -62.46 21.45
C VAL A 986 -10.97 -61.40 22.54
N LYS A 987 -9.81 -61.15 23.15
CA LYS A 987 -9.62 -60.05 24.09
C LYS A 987 -9.09 -58.82 23.35
N ILE A 988 -9.70 -57.66 23.61
CA ILE A 988 -9.34 -56.38 23.00
C ILE A 988 -8.65 -55.53 24.07
N TYR A 989 -7.41 -55.15 23.82
CA TYR A 989 -6.66 -54.23 24.65
C TYR A 989 -6.58 -52.86 23.99
N ASN A 990 -6.75 -51.80 24.77
CA ASN A 990 -6.32 -50.47 24.36
C ASN A 990 -4.80 -50.46 24.31
N ASN A 991 -4.23 -49.88 23.25
CA ASN A 991 -2.79 -49.93 23.06
C ASN A 991 -2.02 -49.25 24.20
N SER A 992 -2.58 -48.23 24.86
CA SER A 992 -1.94 -47.58 26.01
C SER A 992 -1.96 -48.39 27.31
N GLU A 993 -2.74 -49.46 27.37
CA GLU A 993 -2.80 -50.39 28.50
C GLU A 993 -1.80 -51.55 28.34
N ILE A 994 -1.22 -51.72 27.16
CA ILE A 994 -0.29 -52.80 26.88
C ILE A 994 1.07 -52.47 27.51
N SER A 995 1.39 -53.17 28.59
CA SER A 995 2.69 -53.08 29.27
C SER A 995 3.19 -54.48 29.65
N GLY A 996 4.51 -54.69 29.61
CA GLY A 996 5.13 -55.97 29.97
C GLY A 996 4.74 -57.14 29.06
N VAL A 997 4.87 -56.98 27.73
CA VAL A 997 4.54 -58.04 26.77
C VAL A 997 5.63 -59.10 26.73
N LEU A 998 5.26 -60.37 26.95
CA LEU A 998 6.13 -61.51 26.74
C LEU A 998 5.83 -62.14 25.38
N ASN A 999 6.71 -61.95 24.40
CA ASN A 999 6.60 -62.59 23.09
C ASN A 999 7.20 -64.00 23.17
N MET A 1000 6.35 -65.03 23.03
CA MET A 1000 6.75 -66.43 23.14
C MET A 1000 7.10 -67.07 21.79
N THR A 1001 6.94 -66.35 20.67
CA THR A 1001 7.14 -66.90 19.31
C THR A 1001 8.47 -66.46 18.68
N LYS A 1002 9.18 -65.51 19.30
CA LYS A 1002 10.44 -64.96 18.78
C LYS A 1002 11.54 -66.02 18.68
N ASP A 1003 11.58 -66.95 19.64
CA ASP A 1003 12.46 -68.11 19.65
C ASP A 1003 11.67 -69.38 19.94
N ALA A 1004 12.24 -70.54 19.62
CA ALA A 1004 11.61 -71.82 19.94
C ALA A 1004 11.64 -72.09 21.46
N SER A 1005 10.50 -72.55 21.96
CA SER A 1005 10.22 -72.73 23.37
C SER A 1005 10.47 -74.16 23.86
N TYR A 1006 10.47 -74.34 25.19
CA TYR A 1006 10.66 -75.64 25.82
C TYR A 1006 9.33 -76.22 26.31
N SER A 1007 9.00 -77.43 25.84
CA SER A 1007 7.97 -78.28 26.43
C SER A 1007 8.57 -79.06 27.61
N LEU A 1008 8.01 -78.84 28.80
CA LEU A 1008 8.46 -79.45 30.06
C LEU A 1008 7.57 -80.65 30.40
N CYS A 1009 8.14 -81.86 30.36
CA CYS A 1009 7.42 -83.09 30.69
C CYS A 1009 7.87 -83.60 32.07
N TYR A 1010 6.97 -83.52 33.05
CA TYR A 1010 7.15 -84.07 34.40
C TYR A 1010 6.51 -85.45 34.50
N ILE A 1011 7.27 -86.44 34.94
CA ILE A 1011 6.79 -87.82 35.18
C ILE A 1011 7.45 -88.38 36.44
N ASP A 1012 6.66 -89.08 37.26
CA ASP A 1012 7.13 -89.64 38.53
C ASP A 1012 7.54 -91.12 38.41
N ILE A 1013 8.57 -91.53 39.14
CA ILE A 1013 9.02 -92.91 39.35
C ILE A 1013 8.97 -93.28 40.84
N GLU A 1014 8.89 -94.57 41.17
CA GLU A 1014 8.90 -95.05 42.56
C GLU A 1014 10.29 -94.89 43.22
N TYR A 1015 10.35 -94.57 44.52
CA TYR A 1015 11.62 -94.36 45.27
C TYR A 1015 12.57 -95.57 45.27
N GLY A 1016 12.04 -96.78 45.13
CA GLY A 1016 12.84 -98.01 45.08
C GLY A 1016 13.45 -98.32 43.71
N GLN A 1017 13.24 -97.45 42.70
CA GLN A 1017 13.83 -97.61 41.37
C GLN A 1017 15.29 -97.13 41.37
N ASP A 1018 16.13 -97.87 40.65
CA ASP A 1018 17.52 -97.51 40.40
C ASP A 1018 17.55 -96.32 39.42
N ILE A 1019 18.07 -95.18 39.87
CA ILE A 1019 18.05 -93.92 39.12
C ILE A 1019 19.04 -94.00 37.94
N GLU A 1020 20.21 -94.58 38.16
CA GLU A 1020 21.22 -94.81 37.12
C GLU A 1020 20.65 -95.68 35.99
N TYR A 1021 19.88 -96.72 36.33
CA TYR A 1021 19.20 -97.55 35.33
C TYR A 1021 18.11 -96.77 34.56
N VAL A 1022 17.31 -95.96 35.25
CA VAL A 1022 16.26 -95.14 34.60
C VAL A 1022 16.89 -94.09 33.66
N GLU A 1023 17.99 -93.48 34.07
CA GLU A 1023 18.74 -92.52 33.26
C GLU A 1023 19.34 -93.18 32.01
N GLU A 1024 19.94 -94.37 32.14
CA GLU A 1024 20.47 -95.13 31.00
C GLU A 1024 19.35 -95.46 29.99
N VAL A 1025 18.21 -95.96 30.47
CA VAL A 1025 17.04 -96.28 29.64
C VAL A 1025 16.49 -95.05 28.93
N LEU A 1026 16.34 -93.92 29.64
CA LEU A 1026 15.85 -92.68 29.06
C LEU A 1026 16.83 -92.13 28.01
N ASN A 1027 18.13 -92.11 28.29
CA ASN A 1027 19.15 -91.63 27.33
C ASN A 1027 19.20 -92.50 26.07
N ARG A 1028 18.92 -93.81 26.19
CA ARG A 1028 18.84 -94.72 25.04
C ARG A 1028 17.58 -94.53 24.20
N GLU A 1029 16.40 -94.41 24.83
CA GLU A 1029 15.11 -94.52 24.16
C GLU A 1029 14.49 -93.15 23.77
N LEU A 1030 14.80 -92.07 24.48
CA LEU A 1030 14.28 -90.72 24.18
C LEU A 1030 14.62 -90.23 22.76
N PRO A 1031 15.83 -90.47 22.20
CA PRO A 1031 16.14 -90.10 20.82
C PRO A 1031 15.23 -90.78 19.77
N GLU A 1032 14.64 -91.94 20.07
CA GLU A 1032 13.70 -92.59 19.15
C GLU A 1032 12.35 -91.86 19.07
N LEU A 1033 11.94 -91.18 20.14
CA LEU A 1033 10.73 -90.37 20.15
C LEU A 1033 10.86 -89.17 19.21
N LYS A 1034 12.05 -88.59 19.09
CA LYS A 1034 12.33 -87.51 18.12
C LYS A 1034 12.11 -87.98 16.69
N LYS A 1035 12.63 -89.17 16.32
CA LYS A 1035 12.51 -89.72 14.95
C LYS A 1035 11.06 -89.92 14.50
N LYS A 1036 10.14 -90.07 15.45
CA LYS A 1036 8.71 -90.35 15.19
C LYS A 1036 7.83 -89.09 15.17
N ASN A 1037 8.35 -87.92 15.55
CA ASN A 1037 7.58 -86.68 15.58
C ASN A 1037 8.42 -85.47 15.15
N ASN A 1038 8.11 -84.94 13.98
CA ASN A 1038 8.83 -83.81 13.37
C ASN A 1038 8.57 -82.45 14.07
N LEU A 1039 7.63 -82.38 15.02
CA LEU A 1039 7.36 -81.16 15.80
C LEU A 1039 8.43 -80.89 16.88
N ILE A 1040 9.31 -81.87 17.13
CA ILE A 1040 10.43 -81.74 18.07
C ILE A 1040 11.66 -81.21 17.32
N LEU A 1041 12.05 -79.97 17.62
CA LEU A 1041 13.21 -79.32 17.00
C LEU A 1041 14.51 -79.84 17.64
N ASP A 1042 14.56 -79.83 18.97
CA ASP A 1042 15.72 -80.25 19.76
C ASP A 1042 15.30 -80.96 21.05
N GLY A 1043 16.10 -81.89 21.56
CA GLY A 1043 15.64 -82.89 22.55
C GLY A 1043 14.78 -84.00 21.92
N PRO A 1044 14.09 -84.85 22.71
CA PRO A 1044 13.88 -84.78 24.15
C PRO A 1044 15.08 -85.27 24.95
N THR A 1045 15.50 -84.49 25.96
CA THR A 1045 16.61 -84.82 26.86
C THR A 1045 16.12 -84.96 28.29
N PHE A 1046 16.63 -85.96 29.00
CA PHE A 1046 16.45 -86.04 30.44
C PHE A 1046 17.28 -84.94 31.12
N ALA A 1047 16.64 -84.11 31.94
CA ALA A 1047 17.28 -82.99 32.62
C ALA A 1047 17.64 -83.30 34.08
N GLY A 1048 17.35 -84.52 34.54
CA GLY A 1048 17.58 -84.95 35.92
C GLY A 1048 16.32 -85.08 36.75
N VAL A 1049 16.54 -85.35 38.04
CA VAL A 1049 15.50 -85.35 39.07
C VAL A 1049 15.12 -83.91 39.40
N ASN A 1050 13.85 -83.57 39.16
CA ASN A 1050 13.33 -82.22 39.38
C ASN A 1050 12.81 -82.02 40.81
N ALA A 1051 12.15 -83.03 41.38
CA ALA A 1051 11.62 -82.97 42.74
C ALA A 1051 11.53 -84.36 43.38
N LEU A 1052 11.59 -84.40 44.71
CA LEU A 1052 11.33 -85.60 45.52
C LEU A 1052 9.93 -85.45 46.13
N GLY A 1053 8.94 -86.16 45.59
CA GLY A 1053 7.53 -86.09 45.99
C GLY A 1053 7.20 -87.02 47.16
N ALA A 1054 5.95 -86.96 47.65
CA ALA A 1054 5.53 -87.73 48.83
C ALA A 1054 5.56 -89.27 48.63
N SER A 1055 5.45 -89.75 47.40
CA SER A 1055 5.42 -91.20 47.09
C SER A 1055 6.30 -91.60 45.91
N GLY A 1056 7.04 -90.66 45.32
CA GLY A 1056 7.92 -90.93 44.19
C GLY A 1056 8.87 -89.78 43.86
N VAL A 1057 9.76 -90.02 42.90
CA VAL A 1057 10.76 -89.10 42.39
C VAL A 1057 10.28 -88.52 41.06
N THR A 1058 10.14 -87.19 40.96
CA THR A 1058 9.71 -86.50 39.74
C THR A 1058 10.89 -86.24 38.81
N LEU A 1059 10.82 -86.79 37.61
CA LEU A 1059 11.78 -86.63 36.54
C LEU A 1059 11.34 -85.49 35.60
N LEU A 1060 12.29 -84.69 35.13
CA LEU A 1060 12.04 -83.66 34.12
C LEU A 1060 12.67 -84.04 32.78
N ILE A 1061 11.85 -84.02 31.74
CA ILE A 1061 12.28 -84.20 30.35
C ILE A 1061 12.01 -82.90 29.61
N LEU A 1062 13.07 -82.35 29.02
CA LEU A 1062 13.06 -81.10 28.25
C LEU A 1062 13.02 -81.39 26.77
N CYS A 1063 12.20 -80.65 26.03
CA CYS A 1063 12.10 -80.77 24.60
C CYS A 1063 11.84 -79.40 23.97
N LYS A 1064 12.68 -78.99 23.02
CA LYS A 1064 12.51 -77.74 22.28
C LYS A 1064 11.55 -77.94 21.10
N CYS A 1065 10.54 -77.10 21.01
CA CYS A 1065 9.52 -77.13 19.96
C CYS A 1065 8.98 -75.72 19.70
N ASN A 1066 8.21 -75.54 18.63
CA ASN A 1066 7.52 -74.27 18.39
C ASN A 1066 6.47 -74.02 19.49
N GLU A 1067 6.25 -72.75 19.84
CA GLU A 1067 5.29 -72.34 20.88
C GLU A 1067 3.85 -72.83 20.60
N GLU A 1068 3.45 -72.86 19.32
CA GLU A 1068 2.13 -73.35 18.89
C GLU A 1068 1.92 -74.84 19.23
N ASP A 1069 3.00 -75.63 19.24
CA ASP A 1069 2.96 -77.08 19.35
C ASP A 1069 3.22 -77.61 20.77
N ILE A 1070 3.57 -76.75 21.74
CA ILE A 1070 3.99 -77.14 23.09
C ILE A 1070 3.04 -78.15 23.73
N LEU A 1071 1.73 -77.89 23.67
CA LEU A 1071 0.72 -78.76 24.27
C LEU A 1071 0.63 -80.11 23.54
N GLY A 1072 0.78 -80.11 22.22
CA GLY A 1072 0.79 -81.32 21.40
C GLY A 1072 2.02 -82.17 21.70
N VAL A 1073 3.21 -81.55 21.70
CA VAL A 1073 4.49 -82.19 22.03
C VAL A 1073 4.50 -82.70 23.47
N ASN A 1074 3.96 -81.95 24.44
CA ASN A 1074 3.90 -82.38 25.84
C ASN A 1074 3.09 -83.67 26.00
N ARG A 1075 1.91 -83.73 25.38
CA ARG A 1075 1.04 -84.91 25.41
C ARG A 1075 1.70 -86.10 24.73
N TYR A 1076 2.40 -85.85 23.61
CA TYR A 1076 3.17 -86.86 22.91
C TYR A 1076 4.29 -87.44 23.76
N LEU A 1077 5.08 -86.58 24.43
CA LEU A 1077 6.16 -86.99 25.34
C LEU A 1077 5.63 -87.79 26.52
N LYS A 1078 4.57 -87.30 27.19
CA LYS A 1078 3.94 -88.01 28.31
C LYS A 1078 3.54 -89.44 27.93
N ARG A 1079 2.91 -89.60 26.76
CA ARG A 1079 2.54 -90.92 26.25
C ARG A 1079 3.76 -91.78 25.93
N GLY A 1080 4.76 -91.21 25.25
CA GLY A 1080 5.96 -91.91 24.81
C GLY A 1080 6.80 -92.42 25.97
N VAL A 1081 7.03 -91.56 26.97
CA VAL A 1081 7.83 -91.90 28.16
C VAL A 1081 7.12 -92.95 29.01
N LEU A 1082 5.81 -92.84 29.20
CA LEU A 1082 5.04 -93.88 29.90
C LEU A 1082 5.16 -95.25 29.22
N GLN A 1083 5.15 -95.29 27.88
CA GLN A 1083 5.38 -96.53 27.13
C GLN A 1083 6.82 -97.06 27.22
N ILE A 1084 7.82 -96.18 27.39
CA ILE A 1084 9.21 -96.58 27.65
C ILE A 1084 9.30 -97.23 29.03
N PHE A 1085 8.64 -96.64 30.04
CA PHE A 1085 8.64 -97.18 31.41
C PHE A 1085 8.00 -98.55 31.48
N TYR A 1086 6.84 -98.74 30.84
CA TYR A 1086 6.19 -100.06 30.79
C TYR A 1086 7.02 -101.13 30.08
N ARG A 1087 7.76 -100.78 29.02
CA ARG A 1087 8.60 -101.74 28.28
C ARG A 1087 9.87 -102.15 29.03
N ASN A 1088 10.40 -101.27 29.88
CA ASN A 1088 11.66 -101.48 30.62
C ASN A 1088 11.43 -101.82 32.10
N ASN A 1089 10.19 -102.13 32.51
CA ASN A 1089 9.78 -102.46 33.89
C ASN A 1089 10.10 -101.37 34.94
N ILE A 1090 10.11 -100.10 34.53
CA ILE A 1090 10.24 -98.96 35.45
C ILE A 1090 8.87 -98.70 36.09
N ARG A 1091 8.80 -98.76 37.43
CA ARG A 1091 7.53 -98.60 38.16
C ARG A 1091 7.17 -97.13 38.34
N VAL A 1092 5.95 -96.81 37.94
CA VAL A 1092 5.30 -95.52 38.23
C VAL A 1092 4.73 -95.59 39.65
N PRO A 1093 4.93 -94.56 40.49
CA PRO A 1093 4.57 -94.63 41.90
C PRO A 1093 3.05 -94.63 42.07
N PHE A 1094 2.57 -95.52 42.93
CA PHE A 1094 1.26 -95.37 43.55
C PHE A 1094 1.42 -94.58 44.87
N PRO A 1095 0.35 -93.91 45.35
CA PRO A 1095 0.39 -93.30 46.67
C PRO A 1095 0.70 -94.36 47.75
N ASN A 1096 1.85 -94.23 48.41
CA ASN A 1096 2.28 -95.17 49.44
C ASN A 1096 1.87 -94.64 50.83
N LEU A 1097 1.11 -95.43 51.59
CA LEU A 1097 0.75 -95.13 52.98
C LEU A 1097 1.43 -96.15 53.89
N THR A 1098 2.42 -95.71 54.68
CA THR A 1098 3.03 -96.57 55.70
C THR A 1098 2.12 -96.59 56.93
N ILE A 1099 1.40 -97.68 57.14
CA ILE A 1099 0.60 -97.90 58.34
C ILE A 1099 1.48 -98.61 59.37
N SER A 1100 1.99 -97.85 60.35
CA SER A 1100 2.59 -98.42 61.56
C SER A 1100 1.46 -98.94 62.45
N SER A 1101 1.22 -100.26 62.50
CA SER A 1101 0.33 -100.84 63.50
C SER A 1101 1.00 -100.73 64.88
N LEU A 1102 0.58 -99.77 65.70
CA LEU A 1102 0.76 -99.89 67.15
C LEU A 1102 -0.10 -101.09 67.59
N GLU A 1103 0.47 -102.01 68.39
CA GLU A 1103 -0.24 -103.20 68.86
C GLU A 1103 -1.60 -102.87 69.51
N PRO A 1104 -2.63 -103.74 69.41
CA PRO A 1104 -4.00 -103.44 69.84
C PRO A 1104 -4.09 -103.19 71.36
N PRO A 1105 -4.96 -102.26 71.81
CA PRO A 1105 -5.13 -101.92 73.22
C PRO A 1105 -5.66 -103.07 74.09
N GLU A 1106 -6.28 -104.11 73.49
CA GLU A 1106 -6.79 -105.28 74.21
C GLU A 1106 -5.69 -106.05 74.96
N LYS A 1107 -4.47 -106.16 74.38
CA LYS A 1107 -3.33 -106.79 75.08
C LYS A 1107 -2.80 -105.93 76.23
N ARG A 1108 -2.90 -104.60 76.12
CA ARG A 1108 -2.55 -103.69 77.22
C ARG A 1108 -3.58 -103.75 78.35
N GLU A 1109 -4.87 -103.93 78.06
CA GLU A 1109 -5.88 -104.13 79.10
C GLU A 1109 -5.77 -105.49 79.77
N GLU A 1110 -5.43 -106.55 79.03
CA GLU A 1110 -5.12 -107.87 79.60
C GLU A 1110 -3.84 -107.86 80.45
N GLU A 1111 -2.77 -107.18 80.01
CA GLU A 1111 -1.55 -107.01 80.82
C GLU A 1111 -1.78 -106.09 82.03
N LYS A 1112 -2.64 -105.09 81.91
CA LYS A 1112 -3.00 -104.21 83.03
C LYS A 1112 -3.89 -104.91 84.05
N LYS A 1113 -4.86 -105.72 83.60
CA LYS A 1113 -5.63 -106.62 84.47
C LYS A 1113 -4.78 -107.70 85.11
N LYS A 1114 -3.85 -108.31 84.38
CA LYS A 1114 -2.89 -109.26 84.97
C LYS A 1114 -1.98 -108.60 86.00
N ARG A 1115 -1.52 -107.37 85.78
CA ARG A 1115 -0.76 -106.61 86.78
C ARG A 1115 -1.60 -106.22 87.99
N GLU A 1116 -2.86 -105.81 87.79
CA GLU A 1116 -3.78 -105.49 88.89
C GLU A 1116 -4.17 -106.76 89.68
N GLU A 1117 -4.33 -107.91 89.02
CA GLU A 1117 -4.55 -109.22 89.65
C GLU A 1117 -3.30 -109.74 90.37
N GLU A 1118 -2.09 -109.56 89.81
CA GLU A 1118 -0.83 -109.89 90.47
C GLU A 1118 -0.56 -108.98 91.69
N GLU A 1119 -0.89 -107.68 91.63
CA GLU A 1119 -0.82 -106.74 92.76
C GLU A 1119 -1.87 -107.05 93.84
N GLU A 1120 -3.10 -107.47 93.47
CA GLU A 1120 -4.11 -107.94 94.43
C GLU A 1120 -3.74 -109.30 95.05
N GLU A 1121 -3.10 -110.20 94.31
CA GLU A 1121 -2.64 -111.51 94.82
C GLU A 1121 -1.41 -111.33 95.75
N GLU A 1122 -0.53 -110.36 95.46
CA GLU A 1122 0.57 -109.96 96.34
C GLU A 1122 0.07 -109.23 97.61
N ALA A 1123 -1.04 -108.48 97.53
CA ALA A 1123 -1.72 -107.92 98.70
C ALA A 1123 -2.40 -108.99 99.56
N ARG A 1124 -3.04 -110.02 98.97
CA ARG A 1124 -3.63 -111.15 99.70
C ARG A 1124 -2.58 -112.05 100.35
N ARG A 1125 -1.41 -112.24 99.73
CA ARG A 1125 -0.28 -112.97 100.34
C ARG A 1125 0.36 -112.25 101.52
N LYS A 1126 0.13 -110.95 101.71
CA LYS A 1126 0.55 -110.20 102.90
C LYS A 1126 -0.45 -110.28 104.07
N ASP A 1127 -1.73 -110.55 103.81
CA ASP A 1127 -2.76 -110.64 104.88
C ASP A 1127 -2.93 -112.08 105.45
N ASP A 1128 -2.71 -113.13 104.66
CA ASP A 1128 -2.80 -114.54 105.14
C ASP A 1128 -1.49 -115.07 105.78
N GLY A 1129 -0.62 -114.16 106.23
CA GLY A 1129 0.73 -114.46 106.68
C GLY A 1129 1.12 -113.94 108.07
N ILE A 1130 0.19 -113.66 109.00
CA ILE A 1130 0.50 -113.52 110.45
C ILE A 1130 -0.64 -114.06 111.32
N PHE A 1131 -0.50 -115.30 111.77
CA PHE A 1131 -0.83 -115.68 113.16
C PHE A 1131 0.33 -116.54 113.66
N GLU A 1132 1.36 -115.91 114.23
CA GLU A 1132 2.20 -116.44 115.33
C GLU A 1132 3.19 -115.35 115.84
N SER A 1133 3.16 -115.15 117.17
CA SER A 1133 3.91 -114.22 118.06
C SER A 1133 3.64 -112.72 118.01
#